data_AF-A0A7Y5GSP4-F1
#
_entry.id   AF-A0A7Y5GSP4-F1
#
_cell.length_a   1.000
_cell.length_b   1.000
_cell.length_c   1.000
_cell.angle_alpha   90.00
_cell.angle_beta   90.00
_cell.angle_gamma   90.00
#
_symmetry.space_group_name_H-M   'P 1'
#
loop_
_entity.id
_entity.type
_entity.pdbx_description
1 polymer ?
#
loop_
_entity_poly.entity_id
_entity_poly.type
_entity_poly.pdbx_seq_one_letter_code
_entity_poly.pdbx_strand_id
1 'polypeptide(L)'
;MSIRCFSYKKNIFWGVVWMGLALGCGSDDSSNSNGGTNGNDIAASDVNSGDGQSGGDTKGDIQADSGSPGTDTADTGEFNDIQKGECTPGQAGFECPCSTNTDCISGFCVESTQGPICTMTCLTTCPDGYSCKSVLNTLPDVVFICIPDALKLCAPCQIDSQCGSGKCIGEENNGFCTRDCSVEACPPGYLCAENNDVANGGFAKQCVPDTGVCDCSPESAGSTRSCSVANEIGECFGFETCDATLGWTGCTALPPAVETCNGLDDDCNGLADDGMLDGLPCTKEIPNVGACIGVEICLGPGGLICDAAEPTAEVCNFKDDDCDGIVDEEFVTEGQYTSLEHCGSCNKSCIAGFPNATAKCDNTKTPPQCVVATCDDGFFKLNEFQCIPSATSLCQACGKDEDCFFENAKCMQLGDGKFCGKSCVSAADCPVGYSCSQYDGSLQCMPDSGTCTCDGTNPNLKKGCTITYVDPLDPNAPSYTCTGVQSCEPGGWGACQLPEDVCDQLDNDCDGIVDEGYLDPATDKYGTNTNCGQCGNNCDLLTFANAFGSCDATKKIPDCTMVCQDGFWDVNQNPNDGCECGWGGSTDLPDGADTNCDGVDGEIQNAIFVAKNGSDTNVGSITSPVLTVQKAINLAIGKKRDVYVATGVYQESILLAAAVGVYGGYSSDFKIRNKVLYETVIIGLPPTQQALGAVNAVGLAGAAAQATVFDGFTVFGFDNKAPGASSYGIYVRDCGDQLTIRNNTVFAGNGGNGLIGSSGQEGEDGEPGKAGGAAKDVGKCSGNTTAGGSGGVKTCGGTSVSGGKGGDSICPDYDENGSQPSSDPVTQTSKPAEYGGKGLNSGGNAGEPGWDFLTWIGQGCSTCVIPPQNHAWNGADGAAGPEGTAGISGLGCDDAVGEVVSGQWFGIGGGGGVAGLHGGGGGGGGAGGGVEIWSCNGGDDLGGSGGGGGSGGCGGSGGSAGTAGGGSFGIFVTWANTPATLPKISLNTIRRGNGGIGGNGGLGGIGGIGGLGGAGGVSGATKPETFCAAQGGYGARGGDGGHGSGGGGGCGGVSFGIFTNGQGGKDISSLKAQNTFIPGGAGGAGGFGGVSLGNFGTNGKTGAAAETNF
;
A
#
# COMPACT_ATOMS: atom_id res chain seq x y z
N MET A 1 -70.02 3.54 -14.93
CA MET A 1 -70.65 2.44 -15.70
C MET A 1 -69.99 1.13 -15.26
N SER A 2 -70.71 0.01 -15.22
CA SER A 2 -70.23 -1.31 -14.75
C SER A 2 -70.32 -2.32 -15.92
N ILE A 3 -69.79 -3.57 -15.95
CA ILE A 3 -69.29 -4.51 -14.93
C ILE A 3 -68.50 -5.68 -15.61
N ARG A 4 -67.76 -6.51 -14.84
CA ARG A 4 -67.46 -7.99 -14.96
C ARG A 4 -66.09 -8.28 -14.29
N CYS A 5 -65.94 -8.91 -13.11
CA CYS A 5 -66.30 -10.28 -12.62
C CYS A 5 -65.39 -11.38 -13.20
N PHE A 6 -64.80 -12.36 -12.47
CA PHE A 6 -65.02 -13.00 -11.13
C PHE A 6 -63.71 -12.98 -10.27
N SER A 7 -63.67 -12.93 -8.91
CA SER A 7 -64.07 -13.89 -7.82
C SER A 7 -63.17 -15.16 -7.73
N TYR A 8 -62.76 -15.78 -6.59
CA TYR A 8 -63.17 -15.82 -5.14
C TYR A 8 -62.01 -16.54 -4.30
N LYS A 9 -61.93 -16.94 -3.00
CA LYS A 9 -62.77 -17.01 -1.76
C LYS A 9 -62.00 -17.45 -0.43
N LYS A 10 -62.02 -16.66 0.67
CA LYS A 10 -62.03 -16.98 2.16
C LYS A 10 -61.03 -17.93 2.93
N ASN A 11 -60.52 -17.39 4.08
CA ASN A 11 -60.60 -17.87 5.51
C ASN A 11 -59.50 -18.70 6.29
N ILE A 12 -59.05 -18.13 7.44
CA ILE A 12 -59.03 -18.69 8.86
C ILE A 12 -57.78 -19.40 9.49
N PHE A 13 -57.13 -18.67 10.45
CA PHE A 13 -56.66 -19.01 11.84
C PHE A 13 -55.45 -19.94 12.23
N TRP A 14 -54.83 -19.56 13.38
CA TRP A 14 -53.81 -20.23 14.26
C TRP A 14 -52.44 -20.61 13.64
N GLY A 15 -51.30 -20.59 14.35
CA GLY A 15 -50.96 -20.09 15.71
C GLY A 15 -49.67 -20.71 16.30
N VAL A 16 -49.29 -20.32 17.54
CA VAL A 16 -48.30 -20.96 18.49
C VAL A 16 -46.80 -20.58 18.26
N VAL A 17 -46.03 -19.81 19.09
CA VAL A 17 -45.67 -19.80 20.57
C VAL A 17 -44.24 -20.41 20.79
N TRP A 18 -43.27 -19.92 21.62
CA TRP A 18 -43.18 -18.81 22.61
C TRP A 18 -41.72 -18.43 23.03
N MET A 19 -41.59 -17.40 23.92
CA MET A 19 -40.48 -17.05 24.87
C MET A 19 -39.14 -16.48 24.31
N GLY A 20 -38.44 -15.53 24.96
CA GLY A 20 -38.65 -14.72 26.20
C GLY A 20 -38.00 -13.31 26.04
N LEU A 21 -38.28 -12.24 26.82
CA LEU A 21 -37.87 -11.96 28.22
C LEU A 21 -36.35 -12.11 28.45
N ALA A 22 -35.58 -11.17 29.02
CA ALA A 22 -35.84 -9.95 29.85
C ALA A 22 -34.80 -8.83 29.52
N LEU A 23 -34.90 -7.51 29.80
CA LEU A 23 -35.45 -6.63 30.88
C LEU A 23 -34.39 -6.20 31.93
N GLY A 24 -34.10 -4.88 32.03
CA GLY A 24 -33.22 -4.20 33.02
C GLY A 24 -32.15 -3.34 32.32
N CYS A 25 -31.92 -2.02 32.51
CA CYS A 25 -32.21 -0.99 33.53
C CYS A 25 -31.12 -0.76 34.62
N GLY A 26 -30.50 0.44 34.58
CA GLY A 26 -29.72 1.13 35.62
C GLY A 26 -28.73 2.12 34.98
N SER A 27 -28.57 3.42 35.33
CA SER A 27 -28.56 4.15 36.62
C SER A 27 -27.30 3.88 37.46
N ASP A 28 -26.57 4.86 38.02
CA ASP A 28 -26.64 6.33 38.00
C ASP A 28 -25.30 6.90 38.55
N ASP A 29 -25.20 8.23 38.73
CA ASP A 29 -24.27 8.98 39.62
C ASP A 29 -22.75 9.11 39.27
N SER A 30 -21.99 10.07 39.82
CA SER A 30 -22.12 11.57 39.82
C SER A 30 -20.94 12.25 40.56
N SER A 31 -20.70 13.56 40.28
CA SER A 31 -19.84 14.50 41.07
C SER A 31 -18.31 14.24 41.02
N ASN A 32 -17.34 15.11 41.38
CA ASN A 32 -17.23 16.52 41.85
C ASN A 32 -15.70 16.92 41.81
N SER A 33 -15.16 18.15 41.91
CA SER A 33 -15.61 19.56 41.73
C SER A 33 -14.45 20.55 42.03
N ASN A 34 -14.40 21.73 41.40
CA ASN A 34 -13.45 22.87 41.63
C ASN A 34 -12.01 22.63 41.11
N GLY A 35 -11.18 23.62 40.70
CA GLY A 35 -11.27 25.10 40.67
C GLY A 35 -10.07 25.75 41.41
N GLY A 36 -9.44 26.88 41.01
CA GLY A 36 -9.59 27.78 39.85
C GLY A 36 -8.72 29.07 40.00
N THR A 37 -8.67 29.90 38.94
CA THR A 37 -8.24 31.33 38.84
C THR A 37 -6.82 31.82 39.20
N ASN A 38 -6.25 32.56 38.23
CA ASN A 38 -5.36 33.76 38.32
C ASN A 38 -3.88 33.63 38.73
N GLY A 39 -2.98 34.40 38.08
CA GLY A 39 -1.62 34.62 38.63
C GLY A 39 -0.51 35.25 37.77
N ASN A 40 -0.77 36.38 37.10
CA ASN A 40 0.18 37.30 36.45
C ASN A 40 1.67 37.40 36.95
N ASP A 41 2.53 37.77 35.99
CA ASP A 41 3.57 38.83 36.05
C ASP A 41 5.08 38.58 36.38
N ILE A 42 5.90 39.39 35.67
CA ILE A 42 7.28 39.89 35.97
C ILE A 42 8.49 38.92 35.82
N ALA A 43 8.91 38.76 34.57
CA ALA A 43 10.12 39.37 33.95
C ALA A 43 11.55 39.32 34.58
N ALA A 44 12.50 39.13 33.64
CA ALA A 44 13.80 39.80 33.47
C ALA A 44 15.07 39.35 34.24
N SER A 45 16.21 39.45 33.50
CA SER A 45 17.61 39.65 33.96
C SER A 45 18.29 38.46 34.69
N ASP A 46 19.59 38.20 34.57
CA ASP A 46 20.65 38.70 33.66
C ASP A 46 21.91 37.79 33.79
N VAL A 47 23.03 38.19 33.14
CA VAL A 47 24.42 37.75 33.40
C VAL A 47 24.80 36.39 32.75
N ASN A 48 25.63 36.23 31.69
CA ASN A 48 26.82 36.91 31.11
C ASN A 48 28.16 36.20 31.45
N SER A 49 29.06 36.14 30.45
CA SER A 49 30.49 35.71 30.47
C SER A 49 30.73 34.20 30.62
N GLY A 50 31.69 33.55 29.95
CA GLY A 50 32.73 33.93 28.95
C GLY A 50 33.44 32.62 28.48
N ASP A 51 34.51 32.57 27.67
CA ASP A 51 35.39 33.58 27.06
C ASP A 51 36.26 32.91 25.95
N GLY A 52 36.93 33.68 25.06
CA GLY A 52 37.90 33.20 24.03
C GLY A 52 37.29 32.81 22.66
N GLN A 53 37.53 33.49 21.52
CA GLN A 53 38.78 33.72 20.75
C GLN A 53 39.36 32.44 20.10
N SER A 54 39.75 32.37 18.81
CA SER A 54 39.95 33.38 17.73
C SER A 54 39.99 32.70 16.33
N GLY A 55 39.81 33.35 15.17
CA GLY A 55 39.48 34.75 14.85
C GLY A 55 40.05 35.23 13.48
N GLY A 56 39.36 36.17 12.80
CA GLY A 56 39.74 36.79 11.51
C GLY A 56 39.45 35.93 10.27
N ASP A 57 39.26 36.44 9.05
CA ASP A 57 39.12 37.81 8.49
C ASP A 57 38.55 37.64 7.05
N THR A 58 37.80 38.52 6.37
CA THR A 58 37.30 39.89 6.63
C THR A 58 36.10 40.18 5.70
N LYS A 59 35.19 41.09 6.12
CA LYS A 59 34.33 42.03 5.35
C LYS A 59 33.95 41.74 3.87
N GLY A 60 32.68 41.94 3.46
CA GLY A 60 31.51 42.36 4.25
C GLY A 60 30.38 42.95 3.38
N ASP A 61 29.26 43.28 4.05
CA ASP A 61 28.35 44.45 3.92
C ASP A 61 28.08 44.99 2.49
N ILE A 62 26.84 45.24 2.01
CA ILE A 62 25.57 45.68 2.63
C ILE A 62 24.42 45.07 1.76
N GLN A 63 23.48 44.25 2.25
CA GLN A 63 22.25 44.51 3.03
C GLN A 63 21.11 45.28 2.29
N ALA A 64 19.87 44.74 2.36
CA ALA A 64 18.56 45.41 2.22
C ALA A 64 18.10 45.95 0.83
N ASP A 65 16.81 45.94 0.45
CA ASP A 65 15.61 45.21 0.94
C ASP A 65 14.43 45.39 -0.06
N SER A 66 13.40 44.54 0.03
CA SER A 66 12.04 44.67 -0.53
C SER A 66 11.81 44.66 -2.06
N GLY A 67 10.77 43.94 -2.52
CA GLY A 67 10.18 44.10 -3.87
C GLY A 67 9.88 42.81 -4.65
N SER A 68 8.73 42.17 -4.38
CA SER A 68 8.06 41.24 -5.32
C SER A 68 7.20 42.05 -6.32
N PRO A 69 6.67 41.51 -7.45
CA PRO A 69 6.66 40.10 -7.88
C PRO A 69 7.01 39.80 -9.35
N GLY A 70 7.17 38.51 -9.65
CA GLY A 70 6.64 37.86 -10.87
C GLY A 70 7.37 38.04 -12.22
N THR A 71 8.05 36.99 -12.66
CA THR A 71 7.98 36.50 -14.05
C THR A 71 8.11 34.98 -14.05
N ASP A 72 7.15 34.28 -14.63
CA ASP A 72 7.29 32.86 -14.95
C ASP A 72 8.04 32.71 -16.28
N THR A 73 9.11 31.93 -16.30
CA THR A 73 9.82 31.53 -17.52
C THR A 73 10.33 30.11 -17.36
N ALA A 74 9.77 29.18 -18.15
CA ALA A 74 10.23 27.80 -18.18
C ALA A 74 11.71 27.72 -18.58
N ASP A 75 12.52 27.09 -17.73
CA ASP A 75 13.88 26.68 -18.07
C ASP A 75 13.99 25.16 -17.96
N THR A 76 14.52 24.53 -19.02
CA THR A 76 14.76 23.08 -19.08
C THR A 76 16.07 22.73 -18.38
N GLY A 77 16.09 22.91 -17.06
CA GLY A 77 17.23 22.63 -16.19
C GLY A 77 17.33 21.16 -15.76
N GLU A 78 18.56 20.67 -15.56
CA GLU A 78 18.83 19.32 -15.06
C GLU A 78 18.52 19.22 -13.56
N PHE A 79 17.75 18.21 -13.15
CA PHE A 79 17.63 17.79 -11.74
C PHE A 79 18.98 17.25 -11.24
N ASN A 80 19.81 18.15 -10.70
CA ASN A 80 21.08 17.81 -10.05
C ASN A 80 20.87 17.37 -8.59
N ASP A 81 21.85 16.63 -8.05
CA ASP A 81 21.80 16.07 -6.69
C ASP A 81 21.47 17.10 -5.59
N ILE A 82 20.41 16.85 -4.82
CA ILE A 82 20.22 17.50 -3.51
C ILE A 82 21.25 16.88 -2.55
N GLN A 83 22.25 17.66 -2.15
CA GLN A 83 23.30 17.15 -1.26
C GLN A 83 22.85 17.00 0.19
N LYS A 84 23.38 15.97 0.84
CA LYS A 84 23.12 15.61 2.24
C LYS A 84 23.75 16.64 3.20
N GLY A 85 22.92 17.33 3.99
CA GLY A 85 23.34 17.96 5.25
C GLY A 85 23.44 19.49 5.33
N GLU A 86 22.96 20.27 4.36
CA GLU A 86 22.80 21.72 4.55
C GLU A 86 21.41 22.05 5.14
N CYS A 87 21.37 22.39 6.43
CA CYS A 87 20.15 22.72 7.16
C CYS A 87 20.05 24.23 7.41
N THR A 88 19.27 24.93 6.59
CA THR A 88 18.95 26.36 6.77
C THR A 88 17.62 26.55 7.52
N PRO A 89 17.50 27.54 8.42
CA PRO A 89 16.24 27.82 9.12
C PRO A 89 15.13 28.21 8.12
N GLY A 90 14.03 27.44 8.12
CA GLY A 90 12.83 27.70 7.32
C GLY A 90 12.73 26.97 5.98
N GLN A 91 13.78 26.26 5.54
CA GLN A 91 13.74 25.38 4.35
C GLN A 91 14.71 24.20 4.55
N ALA A 92 14.31 23.20 5.33
CA ALA A 92 15.18 22.12 5.75
C ALA A 92 15.25 20.96 4.71
N GLY A 93 16.48 20.52 4.41
CA GLY A 93 16.76 19.42 3.49
C GLY A 93 16.68 18.02 4.13
N PHE A 94 17.01 16.98 3.34
CA PHE A 94 16.97 15.58 3.80
C PHE A 94 17.87 15.34 5.03
N GLU A 95 17.32 14.64 6.03
CA GLU A 95 17.87 14.41 7.38
C GLU A 95 17.98 15.62 8.33
N CYS A 96 17.55 16.81 7.91
CA CYS A 96 17.52 17.96 8.82
C CYS A 96 16.38 17.84 9.84
N PRO A 97 16.57 18.27 11.11
CA PRO A 97 15.51 18.23 12.12
C PRO A 97 14.31 19.11 11.76
N CYS A 98 13.10 18.62 12.06
CA CYS A 98 11.83 19.32 11.85
C CYS A 98 10.95 19.27 13.10
N SER A 99 9.93 20.12 13.14
CA SER A 99 8.82 20.07 14.11
C SER A 99 7.47 19.84 13.42
N THR A 100 7.38 20.13 12.12
CA THR A 100 6.20 20.05 11.27
C THR A 100 6.58 19.68 9.83
N ASN A 101 5.63 19.16 9.06
CA ASN A 101 5.82 18.88 7.62
C ASN A 101 6.24 20.12 6.81
N THR A 102 5.80 21.31 7.22
CA THR A 102 6.14 22.60 6.58
C THR A 102 7.58 23.05 6.76
N ASP A 103 8.35 22.46 7.70
CA ASP A 103 9.77 22.75 7.84
C ASP A 103 10.60 22.15 6.69
N CYS A 104 10.03 21.17 5.98
CA CYS A 104 10.74 20.28 5.06
C CYS A 104 10.48 20.63 3.59
N ILE A 105 11.55 20.70 2.79
CA ILE A 105 11.47 20.95 1.32
C ILE A 105 10.64 19.89 0.59
N SER A 106 10.55 18.67 1.14
CA SER A 106 9.74 17.56 0.63
C SER A 106 8.26 17.60 1.02
N GLY A 107 7.87 18.43 1.99
CA GLY A 107 6.56 18.37 2.64
C GLY A 107 6.39 17.23 3.65
N PHE A 108 7.44 16.47 4.00
CA PHE A 108 7.35 15.31 4.90
C PHE A 108 8.41 15.34 6.01
N CYS A 109 7.94 15.44 7.25
CA CYS A 109 8.68 15.27 8.50
C CYS A 109 8.33 13.88 9.08
N VAL A 110 9.34 13.04 9.36
CA VAL A 110 9.15 11.67 9.85
C VAL A 110 10.03 11.38 11.06
N GLU A 111 9.60 10.48 11.95
CA GLU A 111 10.40 10.11 13.12
C GLU A 111 11.70 9.38 12.75
N SER A 112 12.76 9.64 13.52
CA SER A 112 14.04 8.93 13.44
C SER A 112 14.70 8.80 14.81
N THR A 113 15.80 8.05 14.86
CA THR A 113 16.61 7.84 16.08
C THR A 113 17.29 9.10 16.63
N GLN A 114 17.16 10.25 15.96
CA GLN A 114 17.68 11.57 16.42
C GLN A 114 16.57 12.62 16.64
N GLY A 115 15.29 12.22 16.57
CA GLY A 115 14.12 13.11 16.56
C GLY A 115 13.42 13.14 15.20
N PRO A 116 12.39 13.98 15.01
CA PRO A 116 11.74 14.15 13.73
C PRO A 116 12.68 14.80 12.71
N ILE A 117 12.80 14.22 11.52
CA ILE A 117 13.66 14.69 10.43
C ILE A 117 12.91 14.78 9.11
N CYS A 118 13.33 15.71 8.26
CA CYS A 118 12.81 15.85 6.91
C CYS A 118 13.26 14.68 6.04
N THR A 119 12.29 14.01 5.42
CA THR A 119 12.56 12.93 4.46
C THR A 119 12.45 13.43 3.01
N MET A 120 12.45 12.52 2.04
CA MET A 120 12.25 12.76 0.62
C MET A 120 11.19 11.81 0.05
N THR A 121 10.56 12.20 -1.05
CA THR A 121 9.74 11.29 -1.85
C THR A 121 10.61 10.27 -2.60
N CYS A 122 10.03 9.13 -2.92
CA CYS A 122 10.68 8.03 -3.63
C CYS A 122 9.74 7.42 -4.67
N LEU A 123 10.28 6.54 -5.52
CA LEU A 123 9.49 5.75 -6.48
C LEU A 123 9.80 4.25 -6.39
N THR A 124 11.07 3.89 -6.13
CA THR A 124 11.50 2.49 -5.92
C THR A 124 12.71 2.35 -4.97
N THR A 125 13.45 3.43 -4.70
CA THR A 125 14.72 3.44 -3.97
C THR A 125 14.81 4.65 -3.05
N CYS A 126 15.54 4.49 -1.94
CA CYS A 126 15.85 5.52 -0.95
C CYS A 126 17.35 5.48 -0.61
N PRO A 127 17.90 6.49 0.08
CA PRO A 127 19.26 6.43 0.62
C PRO A 127 19.46 5.30 1.64
N ASP A 128 20.70 4.84 1.80
CA ASP A 128 21.05 3.73 2.71
C ASP A 128 20.50 3.94 4.14
N GLY A 129 19.71 2.98 4.62
CA GLY A 129 19.06 3.02 5.94
C GLY A 129 17.62 3.52 5.95
N TYR A 130 16.99 3.73 4.78
CA TYR A 130 15.57 4.07 4.64
C TYR A 130 14.85 3.15 3.65
N SER A 131 13.65 2.72 4.00
CA SER A 131 12.71 2.03 3.11
C SER A 131 11.79 3.00 2.40
N CYS A 132 11.57 2.81 1.10
CA CYS A 132 10.50 3.49 0.37
C CYS A 132 9.12 2.92 0.79
N LYS A 133 8.22 3.76 1.30
CA LYS A 133 6.89 3.40 1.84
C LYS A 133 5.82 4.31 1.25
N SER A 134 4.67 3.76 0.90
CA SER A 134 3.47 4.53 0.53
C SER A 134 2.85 5.18 1.76
N VAL A 135 2.51 6.46 1.65
CA VAL A 135 1.54 7.13 2.51
C VAL A 135 0.34 7.52 1.64
N LEU A 136 -0.86 7.47 2.23
CA LEU A 136 -2.03 8.09 1.62
C LEU A 136 -2.00 9.58 1.96
N ASN A 137 -2.31 10.41 0.97
CA ASN A 137 -2.68 11.81 1.17
C ASN A 137 -4.17 11.94 0.82
N THR A 138 -4.84 12.98 1.28
CA THR A 138 -6.29 13.17 1.10
C THR A 138 -6.69 13.74 -0.27
N LEU A 139 -5.76 13.69 -1.23
CA LEU A 139 -5.98 13.85 -2.67
C LEU A 139 -5.43 12.59 -3.37
N PRO A 140 -5.97 12.19 -4.54
CA PRO A 140 -5.97 10.78 -5.01
C PRO A 140 -4.62 10.16 -5.42
N ASP A 141 -3.49 10.83 -5.16
CA ASP A 141 -2.15 10.34 -5.45
C ASP A 141 -1.52 9.63 -4.25
N VAL A 142 -1.07 8.38 -4.45
CA VAL A 142 -0.26 7.66 -3.44
C VAL A 142 1.17 8.20 -3.48
N VAL A 143 1.55 8.99 -2.48
CA VAL A 143 2.92 9.50 -2.36
C VAL A 143 3.77 8.48 -1.62
N PHE A 144 4.89 8.08 -2.22
CA PHE A 144 5.86 7.22 -1.55
C PHE A 144 6.98 8.08 -0.96
N ILE A 145 7.37 7.83 0.29
CA ILE A 145 8.43 8.54 1.03
C ILE A 145 9.44 7.58 1.67
N CYS A 146 10.62 8.08 2.02
CA CYS A 146 11.67 7.30 2.67
C CYS A 146 11.49 7.27 4.19
N ILE A 147 11.13 6.13 4.76
CA ILE A 147 10.98 5.94 6.23
C ILE A 147 12.19 5.18 6.77
N PRO A 148 12.84 5.60 7.88
CA PRO A 148 14.03 4.94 8.41
C PRO A 148 13.84 3.44 8.72
N ASP A 149 14.80 2.61 8.33
CA ASP A 149 14.79 1.14 8.57
C ASP A 149 15.06 0.76 10.03
N ALA A 150 15.41 1.72 10.89
CA ALA A 150 15.87 1.49 12.26
C ALA A 150 14.81 0.87 13.21
N LEU A 151 13.54 0.84 12.81
CA LEU A 151 12.36 0.46 13.61
C LEU A 151 12.36 -0.98 14.18
N LYS A 152 13.34 -1.85 13.84
CA LYS A 152 13.38 -3.26 14.28
C LYS A 152 14.76 -3.80 14.75
N LEU A 153 15.73 -2.95 15.08
CA LEU A 153 16.96 -3.39 15.75
C LEU A 153 16.87 -3.24 17.28
N CYS A 154 17.43 -4.21 18.01
CA CYS A 154 17.25 -4.41 19.46
C CYS A 154 15.78 -4.50 19.97
N ALA A 155 14.79 -4.59 19.07
CA ALA A 155 13.39 -4.81 19.42
C ALA A 155 13.24 -6.13 20.22
N PRO A 156 12.51 -6.15 21.35
CA PRO A 156 12.29 -7.38 22.10
C PRO A 156 11.44 -8.38 21.30
N CYS A 157 11.81 -9.65 21.32
CA CYS A 157 11.18 -10.68 20.50
C CYS A 157 11.26 -12.07 21.16
N GLN A 158 10.41 -12.97 20.66
CA GLN A 158 10.40 -14.40 20.99
C GLN A 158 10.58 -15.27 19.74
N ILE A 159 10.28 -14.73 18.54
CA ILE A 159 10.37 -15.44 17.25
C ILE A 159 10.84 -14.50 16.13
N ASP A 160 11.59 -15.03 15.16
CA ASP A 160 12.17 -14.30 14.02
C ASP A 160 11.16 -13.40 13.29
N SER A 161 9.90 -13.82 13.15
CA SER A 161 8.87 -13.06 12.42
C SER A 161 8.51 -11.70 13.04
N GLN A 162 8.85 -11.46 14.31
CA GLN A 162 8.67 -10.13 14.92
C GLN A 162 9.70 -9.12 14.38
N CYS A 163 10.87 -9.60 13.93
CA CYS A 163 12.02 -8.80 13.49
C CYS A 163 11.97 -8.35 12.01
N GLY A 164 10.89 -8.66 11.28
CA GLY A 164 10.75 -8.28 9.87
C GLY A 164 11.69 -9.08 8.95
N SER A 165 12.72 -8.42 8.40
CA SER A 165 13.82 -9.07 7.67
C SER A 165 14.96 -9.54 8.58
N GLY A 166 14.93 -9.18 9.86
CA GLY A 166 15.89 -9.57 10.87
C GLY A 166 15.64 -10.94 11.49
N LYS A 167 16.44 -11.27 12.52
CA LYS A 167 16.29 -12.47 13.35
C LYS A 167 16.25 -12.14 14.83
N CYS A 168 15.54 -12.97 15.58
CA CYS A 168 15.46 -12.92 17.03
C CYS A 168 16.60 -13.74 17.64
N ILE A 169 17.38 -13.16 18.54
CA ILE A 169 18.55 -13.81 19.16
C ILE A 169 18.51 -13.59 20.67
N GLY A 170 18.65 -14.67 21.44
CA GLY A 170 18.62 -14.68 22.90
C GLY A 170 17.97 -15.96 23.43
N GLU A 171 17.90 -16.10 24.76
CA GLU A 171 17.15 -17.19 25.40
C GLU A 171 15.64 -16.88 25.48
N GLU A 172 14.80 -17.90 25.70
CA GLU A 172 13.35 -17.76 25.83
C GLU A 172 12.99 -16.67 26.86
N ASN A 173 12.13 -15.72 26.46
CA ASN A 173 11.72 -14.51 27.18
C ASN A 173 12.70 -13.31 27.18
N ASN A 174 13.91 -13.41 26.62
CA ASN A 174 14.85 -12.27 26.50
C ASN A 174 15.56 -12.17 25.13
N GLY A 175 14.86 -12.54 24.05
CA GLY A 175 15.34 -12.37 22.68
C GLY A 175 15.28 -10.92 22.20
N PHE A 176 16.23 -10.53 21.34
CA PHE A 176 16.25 -9.23 20.68
C PHE A 176 16.49 -9.34 19.16
N CYS A 177 15.93 -8.40 18.40
CA CYS A 177 16.00 -8.40 16.94
C CYS A 177 17.33 -7.85 16.41
N THR A 178 17.87 -8.51 15.39
CA THR A 178 19.15 -8.21 14.73
C THR A 178 19.03 -8.32 13.21
N ARG A 179 19.99 -7.78 12.45
CA ARG A 179 20.06 -7.87 10.97
C ARG A 179 21.44 -8.36 10.53
N ASP A 180 21.49 -9.15 9.46
CA ASP A 180 22.75 -9.63 8.86
C ASP A 180 23.53 -8.44 8.26
N CYS A 181 24.75 -8.22 8.74
CA CYS A 181 25.60 -7.13 8.28
C CYS A 181 26.72 -7.58 7.31
N SER A 182 26.66 -8.84 6.85
CA SER A 182 27.49 -9.32 5.74
C SER A 182 26.86 -9.06 4.37
N VAL A 183 25.56 -8.73 4.32
CA VAL A 183 24.78 -8.46 3.10
C VAL A 183 24.49 -6.96 2.90
N GLU A 184 24.32 -6.22 4.00
CA GLU A 184 24.02 -4.78 4.03
C GLU A 184 24.83 -4.13 5.17
N ALA A 185 25.09 -2.82 5.11
CA ALA A 185 25.78 -2.13 6.20
C ALA A 185 24.89 -2.01 7.46
N CYS A 186 25.48 -1.72 8.62
CA CYS A 186 24.72 -1.36 9.81
C CYS A 186 24.38 0.14 9.84
N PRO A 187 23.20 0.52 10.34
CA PRO A 187 22.83 1.92 10.49
C PRO A 187 23.67 2.61 11.59
N PRO A 188 23.69 3.95 11.65
CA PRO A 188 24.33 4.71 12.74
C PRO A 188 23.89 4.23 14.13
N GLY A 189 24.82 4.18 15.08
CA GLY A 189 24.63 3.60 16.41
C GLY A 189 24.76 2.07 16.47
N TYR A 190 24.90 1.38 15.33
CA TYR A 190 25.09 -0.07 15.27
C TYR A 190 26.41 -0.45 14.59
N LEU A 191 27.15 -1.36 15.21
CA LEU A 191 28.39 -1.92 14.66
C LEU A 191 28.14 -3.32 14.08
N CYS A 192 28.80 -3.59 12.96
CA CYS A 192 28.79 -4.93 12.34
C CYS A 192 29.78 -5.85 13.08
N ALA A 193 29.28 -6.64 14.04
CA ALA A 193 30.07 -7.54 14.86
C ALA A 193 30.04 -8.98 14.35
N GLU A 194 31.17 -9.70 14.47
CA GLU A 194 31.20 -11.18 14.38
C GLU A 194 30.34 -11.75 15.53
N ASN A 195 29.35 -12.59 15.23
CA ASN A 195 28.57 -13.23 16.29
C ASN A 195 29.21 -14.57 16.70
N ASN A 196 29.33 -14.81 18.00
CA ASN A 196 29.74 -16.11 18.55
C ASN A 196 28.56 -17.11 18.62
N ASP A 197 27.31 -16.62 18.57
CA ASP A 197 26.08 -17.34 18.87
C ASP A 197 25.30 -17.80 17.62
N VAL A 198 26.02 -18.02 16.51
CA VAL A 198 25.47 -18.57 15.25
C VAL A 198 24.79 -19.94 15.48
N ALA A 199 25.18 -20.66 16.54
CA ALA A 199 24.56 -21.92 16.96
C ALA A 199 23.09 -21.75 17.40
N ASN A 200 22.73 -20.62 18.01
CA ASN A 200 21.37 -20.28 18.42
C ASN A 200 20.63 -19.46 17.35
N GLY A 201 20.98 -19.67 16.08
CA GLY A 201 20.24 -19.18 14.92
C GLY A 201 20.62 -17.78 14.42
N GLY A 202 21.60 -17.12 15.04
CA GLY A 202 22.06 -15.79 14.65
C GLY A 202 22.84 -15.72 13.34
N PHE A 203 22.97 -14.51 12.78
CA PHE A 203 23.79 -14.26 11.59
C PHE A 203 25.28 -14.32 11.92
N ALA A 204 26.13 -14.72 10.97
CA ALA A 204 27.58 -14.82 11.18
C ALA A 204 28.23 -13.46 11.47
N LYS A 205 27.71 -12.39 10.85
CA LYS A 205 27.95 -11.01 11.23
C LYS A 205 26.61 -10.32 11.41
N GLN A 206 26.41 -9.59 12.49
CA GLN A 206 25.14 -8.93 12.78
C GLN A 206 25.30 -7.50 13.28
N CYS A 207 24.29 -6.68 13.05
CA CYS A 207 24.19 -5.36 13.67
C CYS A 207 23.85 -5.51 15.16
N VAL A 208 24.83 -5.21 16.01
CA VAL A 208 24.67 -4.97 17.45
C VAL A 208 24.84 -3.47 17.71
N PRO A 209 24.31 -2.90 18.82
CA PRO A 209 24.64 -1.53 19.21
C PRO A 209 26.14 -1.31 19.33
N ASP A 210 26.60 -0.08 19.17
CA ASP A 210 27.98 0.29 19.49
C ASP A 210 28.36 0.06 20.96
N THR A 211 27.38 0.08 21.87
CA THR A 211 27.49 -0.35 23.28
C THR A 211 27.62 -1.88 23.46
N GLY A 212 27.31 -2.68 22.43
CA GLY A 212 27.47 -4.14 22.43
C GLY A 212 26.36 -4.96 23.12
N VAL A 213 25.31 -4.33 23.66
CA VAL A 213 24.20 -5.01 24.36
C VAL A 213 22.84 -4.38 24.05
N CYS A 214 21.85 -5.20 23.71
CA CYS A 214 20.43 -4.79 23.56
C CYS A 214 19.64 -4.83 24.89
N ASP A 215 20.28 -5.17 26.00
CA ASP A 215 19.66 -5.24 27.33
C ASP A 215 20.02 -4.00 28.16
N CYS A 216 19.15 -3.57 29.08
CA CYS A 216 19.40 -2.33 29.83
C CYS A 216 20.30 -2.58 31.04
N SER A 217 21.41 -1.86 31.07
CA SER A 217 22.46 -1.98 32.09
C SER A 217 23.08 -0.61 32.36
N PRO A 218 23.87 -0.45 33.44
CA PRO A 218 24.66 0.77 33.66
C PRO A 218 25.67 1.09 32.55
N GLU A 219 25.99 0.13 31.68
CA GLU A 219 26.93 0.27 30.56
C GLU A 219 26.21 0.60 29.22
N SER A 220 24.88 0.38 29.15
CA SER A 220 23.99 0.74 28.03
C SER A 220 23.02 1.88 28.37
N ALA A 221 23.27 2.61 29.46
CA ALA A 221 22.46 3.74 29.88
C ALA A 221 22.41 4.84 28.80
N GLY A 222 21.20 5.25 28.42
CA GLY A 222 20.95 6.18 27.30
C GLY A 222 20.76 5.50 25.93
N SER A 223 20.96 4.18 25.80
CA SER A 223 20.52 3.45 24.61
C SER A 223 18.99 3.44 24.48
N THR A 224 18.47 3.31 23.25
CA THR A 224 17.04 3.24 22.93
C THR A 224 16.69 1.92 22.23
N ARG A 225 15.50 1.37 22.48
CA ARG A 225 14.93 0.23 21.71
C ARG A 225 13.43 0.44 21.45
N SER A 226 12.86 -0.30 20.52
CA SER A 226 11.42 -0.20 20.23
C SER A 226 10.55 -0.85 21.33
N CYS A 227 9.39 -0.27 21.58
CA CYS A 227 8.29 -0.78 22.40
C CYS A 227 6.97 -0.76 21.61
N SER A 228 5.90 -1.37 22.14
CA SER A 228 4.54 -1.24 21.62
C SER A 228 3.51 -1.03 22.74
N VAL A 229 2.37 -0.43 22.39
CA VAL A 229 1.20 -0.25 23.23
C VAL A 229 -0.04 -0.70 22.44
N ALA A 230 -0.81 -1.62 23.00
CA ALA A 230 -1.98 -2.22 22.35
C ALA A 230 -3.23 -2.15 23.23
N ASN A 231 -4.41 -2.12 22.60
CA ASN A 231 -5.71 -2.11 23.27
C ASN A 231 -6.79 -2.83 22.42
N GLU A 232 -8.06 -2.50 22.59
CA GLU A 232 -9.18 -3.09 21.81
C GLU A 232 -9.35 -2.48 20.41
N ILE A 233 -8.58 -1.43 20.09
CA ILE A 233 -8.61 -0.71 18.83
C ILE A 233 -7.45 -1.19 17.93
N GLY A 234 -6.19 -1.18 18.42
CA GLY A 234 -5.03 -1.66 17.65
C GLY A 234 -3.76 -1.93 18.46
N GLU A 235 -2.59 -1.85 17.80
CA GLU A 235 -1.25 -1.93 18.40
C GLU A 235 -0.29 -0.94 17.74
N CYS A 236 0.07 0.11 18.49
CA CYS A 236 1.00 1.16 18.06
C CYS A 236 2.42 0.90 18.56
N PHE A 237 3.41 1.43 17.85
CA PHE A 237 4.84 1.26 18.14
C PHE A 237 5.52 2.57 18.50
N GLY A 238 6.66 2.50 19.19
CA GLY A 238 7.46 3.64 19.62
C GLY A 238 8.78 3.18 20.23
N PHE A 239 9.42 4.00 21.06
CA PHE A 239 10.74 3.69 21.64
C PHE A 239 10.81 3.94 23.14
N GLU A 240 11.55 3.11 23.87
CA GLU A 240 11.88 3.27 25.28
C GLU A 240 13.40 3.44 25.48
N THR A 241 13.79 4.19 26.50
CA THR A 241 15.19 4.54 26.81
C THR A 241 15.68 3.75 28.03
N CYS A 242 16.91 3.25 27.97
CA CYS A 242 17.55 2.57 29.08
C CYS A 242 18.03 3.57 30.15
N ASP A 243 17.40 3.55 31.33
CA ASP A 243 17.90 4.19 32.54
C ASP A 243 18.80 3.22 33.32
N ALA A 244 19.97 3.69 33.74
CA ALA A 244 21.00 2.91 34.45
C ALA A 244 20.53 2.24 35.77
N THR A 245 19.38 2.66 36.31
CA THR A 245 18.84 2.24 37.61
C THR A 245 17.41 1.69 37.55
N LEU A 246 16.61 2.08 36.56
CA LEU A 246 15.20 1.70 36.42
C LEU A 246 14.96 0.68 35.29
N GLY A 247 15.95 0.44 34.43
CA GLY A 247 15.78 -0.42 33.25
C GLY A 247 15.27 0.37 32.04
N TRP A 248 14.63 -0.32 31.10
CA TRP A 248 13.95 0.33 29.98
C TRP A 248 12.71 1.10 30.49
N THR A 249 12.63 2.38 30.16
CA THR A 249 11.57 3.29 30.63
C THR A 249 11.19 4.32 29.56
N GLY A 250 10.01 4.94 29.72
CA GLY A 250 9.59 6.05 28.87
C GLY A 250 9.28 5.65 27.42
N CYS A 251 8.55 4.55 27.23
CA CYS A 251 8.01 4.15 25.93
C CYS A 251 7.20 5.30 25.29
N THR A 252 7.58 5.74 24.10
CA THR A 252 6.93 6.85 23.36
C THR A 252 5.71 6.41 22.54
N ALA A 253 5.43 5.11 22.45
CA ALA A 253 4.27 4.60 21.70
C ALA A 253 2.97 5.18 22.27
N LEU A 254 2.18 5.85 21.43
CA LEU A 254 0.86 6.34 21.80
C LEU A 254 -0.09 5.14 22.01
N PRO A 255 -1.08 5.23 22.92
CA PRO A 255 -2.15 4.26 22.97
C PRO A 255 -3.03 4.42 21.72
N PRO A 256 -3.35 3.33 20.98
CA PRO A 256 -4.19 3.42 19.78
C PRO A 256 -5.53 4.10 20.08
N ALA A 257 -5.90 5.07 19.25
CA ALA A 257 -7.10 5.88 19.39
C ALA A 257 -8.12 5.53 18.28
N VAL A 258 -9.35 6.02 18.42
CA VAL A 258 -10.24 6.08 17.25
C VAL A 258 -9.74 7.23 16.39
N GLU A 259 -9.56 6.97 15.10
CA GLU A 259 -9.10 7.92 14.09
C GLU A 259 -9.62 9.34 14.29
N THR A 260 -8.68 10.29 14.27
CA THR A 260 -8.95 11.72 14.23
C THR A 260 -8.36 12.24 12.92
N CYS A 261 -9.05 13.12 12.19
CA CYS A 261 -8.46 13.74 11.00
C CYS A 261 -7.21 14.56 11.40
N ASN A 262 -6.02 13.97 11.22
CA ASN A 262 -4.73 14.47 11.67
C ASN A 262 -3.54 13.95 10.83
N GLY A 263 -3.76 13.04 9.87
CA GLY A 263 -2.73 12.49 9.00
C GLY A 263 -1.86 11.40 9.62
N LEU A 264 -2.28 10.88 10.78
CA LEU A 264 -1.67 9.77 11.48
C LEU A 264 -2.56 8.54 11.35
N ASP A 265 -1.94 7.39 11.51
CA ASP A 265 -2.55 6.07 11.69
C ASP A 265 -2.84 5.96 13.21
N ASP A 266 -3.87 6.66 13.69
CA ASP A 266 -4.21 6.85 15.12
C ASP A 266 -4.55 5.50 15.79
N ASP A 267 -5.18 4.60 15.05
CA ASP A 267 -5.55 3.23 15.43
C ASP A 267 -4.43 2.20 15.15
N CYS A 268 -3.42 2.59 14.36
CA CYS A 268 -2.28 1.79 13.91
C CYS A 268 -2.62 0.53 13.08
N ASN A 269 -3.72 0.54 12.33
CA ASN A 269 -4.09 -0.53 11.40
C ASN A 269 -3.30 -0.53 10.08
N GLY A 270 -2.66 0.60 9.74
CA GLY A 270 -1.90 0.83 8.52
C GLY A 270 -2.58 1.78 7.53
N LEU A 271 -3.60 2.53 7.95
CA LEU A 271 -4.41 3.45 7.14
C LEU A 271 -4.73 4.71 7.95
N ALA A 272 -4.12 5.84 7.61
CA ALA A 272 -4.41 7.13 8.26
C ALA A 272 -5.80 7.69 7.87
N ASP A 273 -6.45 8.35 8.83
CA ASP A 273 -7.72 9.07 8.70
C ASP A 273 -8.93 8.20 8.26
N ASP A 274 -8.90 6.91 8.58
CA ASP A 274 -9.88 5.89 8.18
C ASP A 274 -11.25 6.03 8.89
N GLY A 275 -12.34 5.73 8.18
CA GLY A 275 -13.71 5.73 8.73
C GLY A 275 -14.33 7.10 9.05
N MET A 276 -13.75 8.22 8.60
CA MET A 276 -14.23 9.58 8.89
C MET A 276 -15.63 9.93 8.36
N LEU A 277 -16.25 10.93 9.00
CA LEU A 277 -17.59 11.46 8.72
C LEU A 277 -17.57 12.64 7.75
N ASP A 278 -17.02 12.44 6.55
CA ASP A 278 -16.95 13.46 5.51
C ASP A 278 -18.33 13.99 5.08
N GLY A 279 -18.40 15.27 4.70
CA GLY A 279 -19.58 15.87 4.07
C GLY A 279 -20.64 16.45 5.02
N LEU A 280 -20.28 16.72 6.28
CA LEU A 280 -21.09 17.58 7.16
C LEU A 280 -21.04 19.05 6.70
N PRO A 281 -22.12 19.85 6.83
CA PRO A 281 -22.09 21.25 6.39
C PRO A 281 -21.34 22.16 7.37
N CYS A 282 -20.50 23.04 6.84
CA CYS A 282 -19.63 23.98 7.59
C CYS A 282 -19.78 25.42 7.10
N THR A 283 -19.04 26.35 7.71
CA THR A 283 -19.03 27.77 7.31
C THR A 283 -17.66 28.39 7.60
N LYS A 284 -17.12 29.18 6.66
CA LYS A 284 -15.98 30.09 6.90
C LYS A 284 -16.53 31.50 7.13
N GLU A 285 -16.19 32.10 8.27
CA GLU A 285 -16.54 33.48 8.64
C GLU A 285 -15.27 34.31 8.76
N ILE A 286 -15.18 35.44 8.06
CA ILE A 286 -14.10 36.43 8.27
C ILE A 286 -14.69 37.65 8.98
N PRO A 287 -14.23 37.99 10.21
CA PRO A 287 -14.82 39.08 10.97
C PRO A 287 -14.79 40.43 10.26
N ASN A 288 -15.97 41.04 10.09
CA ASN A 288 -16.21 42.30 9.34
C ASN A 288 -16.03 42.19 7.80
N VAL A 289 -16.05 40.97 7.28
CA VAL A 289 -16.42 40.60 5.91
C VAL A 289 -17.72 39.77 6.11
N GLY A 290 -17.98 38.68 5.38
CA GLY A 290 -19.16 37.82 5.57
C GLY A 290 -18.85 36.36 5.95
N ALA A 291 -19.74 35.44 5.55
CA ALA A 291 -19.75 34.06 6.01
C ALA A 291 -20.25 33.03 4.96
N CYS A 292 -19.32 32.40 4.24
CA CYS A 292 -19.62 31.44 3.17
C CYS A 292 -19.82 30.00 3.70
N ILE A 293 -20.80 29.27 3.15
CA ILE A 293 -21.16 27.89 3.54
C ILE A 293 -20.51 26.85 2.62
N GLY A 294 -20.06 25.72 3.19
CA GLY A 294 -19.47 24.59 2.47
C GLY A 294 -19.71 23.25 3.18
N VAL A 295 -18.83 22.27 2.97
CA VAL A 295 -18.76 21.00 3.69
C VAL A 295 -17.40 20.73 4.33
N GLU A 296 -17.40 19.95 5.41
CA GLU A 296 -16.21 19.46 6.09
C GLU A 296 -15.53 18.38 5.25
N ILE A 297 -14.25 18.59 4.96
CA ILE A 297 -13.36 17.65 4.25
C ILE A 297 -12.16 17.38 5.16
N CYS A 298 -11.86 16.10 5.40
CA CYS A 298 -10.62 15.74 6.06
C CYS A 298 -9.41 16.00 5.14
N LEU A 299 -8.44 16.80 5.60
CA LEU A 299 -7.15 17.00 4.94
C LEU A 299 -5.96 16.36 5.69
N GLY A 300 -6.21 15.28 6.44
CA GLY A 300 -5.21 14.59 7.24
C GLY A 300 -4.47 15.57 8.15
N PRO A 301 -3.17 15.86 7.93
CA PRO A 301 -2.42 16.85 8.73
C PRO A 301 -3.02 18.27 8.74
N GLY A 302 -3.88 18.61 7.76
CA GLY A 302 -4.63 19.87 7.73
C GLY A 302 -5.85 19.91 8.67
N GLY A 303 -6.24 18.76 9.24
CA GLY A 303 -7.48 18.60 10.01
C GLY A 303 -8.73 18.53 9.14
N LEU A 304 -9.89 18.46 9.79
CA LEU A 304 -11.18 18.73 9.14
C LEU A 304 -11.24 20.22 8.80
N ILE A 305 -11.12 20.55 7.53
CA ILE A 305 -11.30 21.92 7.04
C ILE A 305 -12.68 22.10 6.45
N CYS A 306 -13.12 23.37 6.35
CA CYS A 306 -14.29 23.73 5.56
C CYS A 306 -13.88 24.02 4.11
N ASP A 307 -14.54 23.40 3.13
CA ASP A 307 -14.27 23.62 1.69
C ASP A 307 -14.84 24.93 1.14
N ALA A 308 -15.61 25.65 1.95
CA ALA A 308 -16.22 26.93 1.57
C ALA A 308 -15.19 27.91 1.00
N ALA A 309 -15.65 28.75 0.07
CA ALA A 309 -14.93 29.95 -0.33
C ALA A 309 -14.54 30.77 0.92
N GLU A 310 -13.40 31.42 0.87
CA GLU A 310 -13.06 32.43 1.88
C GLU A 310 -13.81 33.72 1.54
N PRO A 311 -14.64 34.26 2.44
CA PRO A 311 -15.22 35.59 2.29
C PRO A 311 -14.13 36.61 1.97
N THR A 312 -14.15 37.20 0.78
CA THR A 312 -13.25 38.31 0.44
C THR A 312 -14.03 39.61 0.48
N ALA A 313 -13.38 40.71 0.88
CA ALA A 313 -13.97 42.03 0.67
C ALA A 313 -14.29 42.18 -0.82
N GLU A 314 -15.48 42.70 -1.12
CA GLU A 314 -16.07 42.71 -2.46
C GLU A 314 -15.08 43.14 -3.54
N VAL A 315 -15.10 42.45 -4.68
CA VAL A 315 -14.35 42.86 -5.87
C VAL A 315 -15.34 43.07 -6.99
N CYS A 316 -15.62 44.31 -7.37
CA CYS A 316 -16.74 44.64 -8.27
C CYS A 316 -16.80 43.72 -9.51
N ASN A 317 -17.71 42.75 -9.47
CA ASN A 317 -17.82 41.66 -10.45
C ASN A 317 -19.24 41.10 -10.63
N PHE A 318 -20.24 41.69 -9.94
CA PHE A 318 -21.63 41.24 -9.90
C PHE A 318 -21.85 39.89 -9.18
N LYS A 319 -21.03 39.59 -8.17
CA LYS A 319 -21.23 38.49 -7.23
C LYS A 319 -21.33 39.02 -5.80
N ASP A 320 -21.64 38.08 -4.92
CA ASP A 320 -21.59 38.13 -3.47
C ASP A 320 -20.27 37.40 -3.11
N ASP A 321 -19.15 38.13 -3.09
CA ASP A 321 -17.80 37.59 -2.82
C ASP A 321 -17.54 37.46 -1.30
N ASP A 322 -18.26 38.24 -0.50
CA ASP A 322 -18.22 38.25 0.97
C ASP A 322 -19.24 37.28 1.62
N CYS A 323 -20.30 36.89 0.89
CA CYS A 323 -21.38 36.00 1.32
C CYS A 323 -22.41 36.58 2.33
N ASP A 324 -22.57 37.92 2.46
CA ASP A 324 -23.65 38.53 3.26
C ASP A 324 -25.04 38.49 2.57
N GLY A 325 -25.09 38.26 1.26
CA GLY A 325 -26.32 38.21 0.46
C GLY A 325 -26.67 39.50 -0.30
N ILE A 326 -25.78 40.50 -0.30
CA ILE A 326 -25.78 41.67 -1.16
C ILE A 326 -24.74 41.43 -2.30
N VAL A 327 -24.50 42.41 -3.18
CA VAL A 327 -23.61 42.31 -4.35
C VAL A 327 -22.97 43.68 -4.59
N ASP A 328 -21.64 43.71 -4.70
CA ASP A 328 -20.78 44.88 -4.91
C ASP A 328 -21.00 46.04 -3.88
N GLU A 329 -21.37 45.79 -2.61
CA GLU A 329 -21.82 46.87 -1.69
C GLU A 329 -20.75 47.86 -1.22
N GLU A 330 -19.47 47.48 -1.18
CA GLU A 330 -18.37 48.47 -1.07
C GLU A 330 -18.34 49.47 -2.25
N PHE A 331 -18.87 49.11 -3.43
CA PHE A 331 -18.87 49.94 -4.64
C PHE A 331 -20.18 50.72 -4.86
N VAL A 332 -21.28 50.37 -4.18
CA VAL A 332 -22.58 51.06 -4.31
C VAL A 332 -22.94 51.93 -3.09
N THR A 333 -23.04 53.25 -3.29
CA THR A 333 -23.64 54.16 -2.30
C THR A 333 -25.13 54.32 -2.57
N GLU A 334 -25.97 54.07 -1.55
CA GLU A 334 -27.45 54.08 -1.68
C GLU A 334 -27.98 53.17 -2.82
N GLY A 335 -27.29 52.06 -3.10
CA GLY A 335 -27.64 51.13 -4.18
C GLY A 335 -27.28 51.61 -5.59
N GLN A 336 -26.37 52.58 -5.72
CA GLN A 336 -25.90 53.13 -6.98
C GLN A 336 -24.36 53.24 -6.98
N TYR A 337 -23.70 52.79 -8.04
CA TYR A 337 -22.24 52.88 -8.14
C TYR A 337 -21.80 54.34 -8.40
N THR A 338 -21.00 54.91 -7.51
CA THR A 338 -20.76 56.37 -7.40
C THR A 338 -19.29 56.80 -7.41
N SER A 339 -18.36 55.86 -7.58
CA SER A 339 -16.91 56.09 -7.74
C SER A 339 -16.57 56.53 -9.17
N LEU A 340 -15.33 56.95 -9.40
CA LEU A 340 -14.87 57.37 -10.74
C LEU A 340 -14.68 56.16 -11.66
N GLU A 341 -14.33 55.03 -11.07
CA GLU A 341 -13.93 53.77 -11.70
C GLU A 341 -15.14 52.85 -12.00
N HIS A 342 -16.29 53.08 -11.34
CA HIS A 342 -17.51 52.27 -11.47
C HIS A 342 -18.75 53.16 -11.71
N CYS A 343 -18.64 54.31 -12.35
CA CYS A 343 -19.68 55.33 -12.33
C CYS A 343 -20.98 54.91 -13.03
N GLY A 344 -22.03 54.65 -12.24
CA GLY A 344 -23.36 54.23 -12.70
C GLY A 344 -23.48 52.75 -13.08
N SER A 345 -22.40 51.98 -13.03
CA SER A 345 -22.35 50.53 -13.26
C SER A 345 -20.97 50.00 -12.86
N CYS A 346 -20.90 48.77 -12.35
CA CYS A 346 -19.64 48.11 -12.08
C CYS A 346 -18.65 48.20 -13.25
N ASN A 347 -17.38 48.50 -12.93
CA ASN A 347 -16.23 48.67 -13.85
C ASN A 347 -16.39 49.72 -14.96
N LYS A 348 -17.42 50.58 -14.88
CA LYS A 348 -17.63 51.69 -15.80
C LYS A 348 -16.77 52.91 -15.43
N SER A 349 -15.49 52.83 -15.77
CA SER A 349 -14.53 53.89 -15.45
C SER A 349 -14.68 55.13 -16.33
N CYS A 350 -14.81 56.29 -15.71
CA CYS A 350 -14.82 57.58 -16.41
C CYS A 350 -13.42 58.01 -16.89
N ILE A 351 -12.35 57.35 -16.44
CA ILE A 351 -10.96 57.82 -16.57
C ILE A 351 -10.51 57.91 -18.04
N ALA A 352 -11.03 57.05 -18.92
CA ALA A 352 -10.69 57.01 -20.34
C ALA A 352 -11.74 57.66 -21.28
N GLY A 353 -12.91 58.05 -20.75
CA GLY A 353 -14.13 58.27 -21.55
C GLY A 353 -14.31 59.67 -22.16
N PHE A 354 -13.31 60.56 -22.12
CA PHE A 354 -13.46 61.93 -22.62
C PHE A 354 -12.17 62.43 -23.32
N PRO A 355 -12.17 62.56 -24.66
CA PRO A 355 -11.04 63.13 -25.40
C PRO A 355 -10.69 64.55 -24.95
N ASN A 356 -9.42 64.79 -24.67
CA ASN A 356 -8.86 66.07 -24.23
C ASN A 356 -9.48 66.59 -22.91
N ALA A 357 -9.72 65.70 -21.94
CA ALA A 357 -10.37 66.03 -20.67
C ALA A 357 -10.00 65.12 -19.49
N THR A 358 -10.12 65.68 -18.29
CA THR A 358 -10.19 64.93 -17.02
C THR A 358 -11.66 64.76 -16.62
N ALA A 359 -12.07 63.56 -16.21
CA ALA A 359 -13.46 63.26 -15.84
C ALA A 359 -13.74 63.34 -14.33
N LYS A 360 -15.03 63.31 -13.95
CA LYS A 360 -15.55 62.95 -12.63
C LYS A 360 -16.81 62.08 -12.77
N CYS A 361 -17.19 61.34 -11.73
CA CYS A 361 -18.56 60.83 -11.62
C CYS A 361 -19.52 61.93 -11.11
N ASP A 362 -20.76 61.95 -11.58
CA ASP A 362 -21.80 62.87 -11.13
C ASP A 362 -22.95 62.14 -10.44
N ASN A 363 -22.86 62.12 -9.11
CA ASN A 363 -23.77 61.43 -8.21
C ASN A 363 -25.09 62.21 -8.00
N THR A 364 -25.30 63.33 -8.70
CA THR A 364 -26.61 64.02 -8.74
C THR A 364 -27.55 63.46 -9.80
N LYS A 365 -27.06 62.53 -10.63
CA LYS A 365 -27.80 61.83 -11.69
C LYS A 365 -28.10 60.40 -11.25
N THR A 366 -29.18 59.82 -11.79
CA THR A 366 -29.68 58.49 -11.39
C THR A 366 -29.98 57.64 -12.63
N PRO A 367 -29.21 56.56 -12.90
CA PRO A 367 -27.96 56.21 -12.23
C PRO A 367 -26.88 57.30 -12.39
N PRO A 368 -25.83 57.33 -11.56
CA PRO A 368 -24.72 58.27 -11.68
C PRO A 368 -24.09 58.24 -13.07
N GLN A 369 -23.56 59.38 -13.51
CA GLN A 369 -23.04 59.52 -14.88
C GLN A 369 -21.66 60.15 -14.89
N CYS A 370 -20.78 59.62 -15.73
CA CYS A 370 -19.51 60.24 -16.03
C CYS A 370 -19.74 61.61 -16.68
N VAL A 371 -18.98 62.61 -16.24
CA VAL A 371 -19.00 63.97 -16.79
C VAL A 371 -17.57 64.53 -16.81
N VAL A 372 -17.29 65.47 -17.70
CA VAL A 372 -16.05 66.25 -17.69
C VAL A 372 -15.92 66.99 -16.35
N ALA A 373 -14.75 66.92 -15.73
CA ALA A 373 -14.31 67.81 -14.67
C ALA A 373 -13.62 69.05 -15.29
N THR A 374 -12.51 68.83 -15.99
CA THR A 374 -11.62 69.83 -16.61
C THR A 374 -11.23 69.41 -18.03
N CYS A 375 -10.78 70.35 -18.87
CA CYS A 375 -10.27 70.07 -20.22
C CYS A 375 -8.76 70.24 -20.29
N ASP A 376 -8.13 69.56 -21.24
CA ASP A 376 -6.69 69.59 -21.47
C ASP A 376 -6.24 70.84 -22.25
N ASP A 377 -4.93 71.09 -22.26
CA ASP A 377 -4.33 72.29 -22.85
C ASP A 377 -4.72 72.48 -24.33
N GLY A 378 -5.31 73.64 -24.62
CA GLY A 378 -5.81 73.99 -25.94
C GLY A 378 -7.33 73.80 -26.11
N PHE A 379 -8.02 73.13 -25.19
CA PHE A 379 -9.47 72.90 -25.21
C PHE A 379 -10.22 73.73 -24.14
N PHE A 380 -11.56 73.73 -24.20
CA PHE A 380 -12.44 74.42 -23.27
C PHE A 380 -13.73 73.63 -23.04
N LYS A 381 -14.27 73.69 -21.82
CA LYS A 381 -15.43 72.92 -21.39
C LYS A 381 -16.73 73.56 -21.90
N LEU A 382 -17.35 72.96 -22.91
CA LEU A 382 -18.61 73.48 -23.47
C LEU A 382 -19.80 73.16 -22.56
N ASN A 383 -19.85 71.93 -22.05
CA ASN A 383 -20.94 71.42 -21.23
C ASN A 383 -20.39 70.37 -20.25
N GLU A 384 -21.26 69.60 -19.60
CA GLU A 384 -20.83 68.57 -18.65
C GLU A 384 -20.24 67.31 -19.31
N PHE A 385 -20.32 67.14 -20.62
CA PHE A 385 -19.89 65.91 -21.30
C PHE A 385 -18.83 66.14 -22.39
N GLN A 386 -18.50 67.38 -22.75
CA GLN A 386 -17.67 67.69 -23.92
C GLN A 386 -16.67 68.84 -23.71
N CYS A 387 -15.45 68.62 -24.18
CA CYS A 387 -14.40 69.63 -24.35
C CYS A 387 -14.24 69.96 -25.85
N ILE A 388 -14.21 71.25 -26.19
CA ILE A 388 -14.12 71.74 -27.57
C ILE A 388 -12.82 72.53 -27.79
N PRO A 389 -12.27 72.60 -29.02
CA PRO A 389 -11.07 73.39 -29.29
C PRO A 389 -11.21 74.86 -28.87
N SER A 390 -10.19 75.45 -28.27
CA SER A 390 -10.27 76.84 -27.78
C SER A 390 -10.22 77.93 -28.86
N ALA A 391 -10.21 77.55 -30.14
CA ALA A 391 -10.50 78.43 -31.28
C ALA A 391 -12.00 78.62 -31.55
N THR A 392 -12.89 77.85 -30.91
CA THR A 392 -14.26 77.66 -31.42
C THR A 392 -15.18 78.89 -31.32
N SER A 393 -14.99 79.77 -30.32
CA SER A 393 -15.71 81.07 -30.24
C SER A 393 -14.83 82.31 -30.47
N LEU A 394 -13.55 82.12 -30.80
CA LEU A 394 -12.73 83.24 -31.27
C LEU A 394 -13.25 83.75 -32.62
N CYS A 395 -13.33 85.07 -32.76
CA CYS A 395 -13.95 85.72 -33.92
C CYS A 395 -15.46 85.44 -34.13
N GLN A 396 -16.17 84.92 -33.13
CA GLN A 396 -17.64 84.90 -33.09
C GLN A 396 -18.17 86.33 -32.92
N ALA A 397 -19.19 86.73 -33.70
CA ALA A 397 -19.79 88.07 -33.58
C ALA A 397 -20.61 88.23 -32.28
N CYS A 398 -20.56 89.42 -31.67
CA CYS A 398 -21.19 89.70 -30.38
C CYS A 398 -21.73 91.14 -30.28
N GLY A 399 -22.69 91.38 -29.37
CA GLY A 399 -23.16 92.73 -29.02
C GLY A 399 -22.57 93.23 -27.69
N LYS A 400 -22.47 92.33 -26.72
CA LYS A 400 -22.05 92.54 -25.31
C LYS A 400 -21.17 91.37 -24.84
N ASP A 401 -20.48 91.54 -23.71
CA ASP A 401 -19.50 90.55 -23.23
C ASP A 401 -20.10 89.18 -22.93
N GLU A 402 -21.34 89.13 -22.43
CA GLU A 402 -22.01 87.86 -22.09
C GLU A 402 -22.65 87.16 -23.31
N ASP A 403 -22.31 87.59 -24.52
CA ASP A 403 -22.57 86.83 -25.76
C ASP A 403 -21.38 85.92 -26.14
N CYS A 404 -20.29 85.96 -25.36
CA CYS A 404 -19.05 85.22 -25.57
C CYS A 404 -18.92 84.05 -24.59
N PHE A 405 -18.62 82.86 -25.11
CA PHE A 405 -18.73 81.61 -24.35
C PHE A 405 -17.59 81.34 -23.34
N PHE A 406 -16.40 81.94 -23.50
CA PHE A 406 -15.31 81.74 -22.54
C PHE A 406 -15.47 82.63 -21.31
N GLU A 407 -15.15 82.12 -20.12
CA GLU A 407 -15.18 82.90 -18.89
C GLU A 407 -14.19 84.09 -18.98
N ASN A 408 -14.66 85.28 -18.59
CA ASN A 408 -13.92 86.55 -18.72
C ASN A 408 -13.52 86.93 -20.17
N ALA A 409 -14.14 86.33 -21.20
CA ALA A 409 -14.07 86.86 -22.56
C ALA A 409 -14.61 88.30 -22.63
N LYS A 410 -14.09 89.09 -23.58
CA LYS A 410 -14.64 90.38 -23.95
C LYS A 410 -15.22 90.36 -25.36
N CYS A 411 -16.28 91.14 -25.55
CA CYS A 411 -16.84 91.44 -26.84
C CYS A 411 -16.09 92.63 -27.47
N MET A 412 -14.97 92.30 -28.12
CA MET A 412 -13.94 93.24 -28.54
C MET A 412 -14.36 93.99 -29.80
N GLN A 413 -14.24 95.32 -29.77
CA GLN A 413 -14.37 96.15 -30.96
C GLN A 413 -13.08 96.06 -31.78
N LEU A 414 -13.12 95.28 -32.85
CA LEU A 414 -12.06 95.17 -33.84
C LEU A 414 -12.32 96.09 -35.03
N GLY A 415 -11.42 96.12 -36.02
CA GLY A 415 -11.49 97.05 -37.16
C GLY A 415 -12.70 96.85 -38.09
N ASP A 416 -13.33 95.69 -38.02
CA ASP A 416 -14.39 95.21 -38.92
C ASP A 416 -15.71 94.87 -38.22
N GLY A 417 -15.77 94.93 -36.88
CA GLY A 417 -16.97 94.60 -36.11
C GLY A 417 -16.69 94.36 -34.64
N LYS A 418 -17.70 93.83 -33.93
CA LYS A 418 -17.57 93.37 -32.55
C LYS A 418 -17.48 91.84 -32.53
N PHE A 419 -16.42 91.32 -31.93
CA PHE A 419 -16.15 89.88 -31.91
C PHE A 419 -15.59 89.40 -30.57
N CYS A 420 -15.89 88.16 -30.21
CA CYS A 420 -15.44 87.53 -28.99
C CYS A 420 -13.93 87.25 -29.00
N GLY A 421 -13.27 87.71 -27.93
CA GLY A 421 -11.96 87.25 -27.53
C GLY A 421 -12.03 85.99 -26.65
N LYS A 422 -10.86 85.48 -26.29
CA LYS A 422 -10.64 84.48 -25.24
C LYS A 422 -9.74 85.14 -24.20
N SER A 423 -10.08 85.08 -22.92
CA SER A 423 -9.19 85.58 -21.85
C SER A 423 -7.86 84.81 -21.87
N CYS A 424 -6.75 85.52 -21.66
CA CYS A 424 -5.40 84.95 -21.67
C CYS A 424 -4.49 85.63 -20.64
N VAL A 425 -3.38 84.99 -20.30
CA VAL A 425 -2.30 85.50 -19.45
C VAL A 425 -0.93 85.45 -20.15
N SER A 426 -0.79 84.63 -21.19
CA SER A 426 0.42 84.44 -21.98
C SER A 426 0.13 84.31 -23.48
N ALA A 427 1.16 84.46 -24.31
CA ALA A 427 1.05 84.25 -25.75
C ALA A 427 0.83 82.77 -26.15
N ALA A 428 1.06 81.81 -25.25
CA ALA A 428 0.82 80.38 -25.51
C ALA A 428 -0.68 80.00 -25.41
N ASP A 429 -1.47 80.80 -24.70
CA ASP A 429 -2.88 80.49 -24.43
C ASP A 429 -3.79 80.77 -25.66
N CYS A 430 -3.23 81.38 -26.70
CA CYS A 430 -3.92 81.79 -27.92
C CYS A 430 -3.53 80.88 -29.10
N PRO A 431 -4.50 80.40 -29.91
CA PRO A 431 -4.20 79.59 -31.08
C PRO A 431 -3.51 80.43 -32.17
N VAL A 432 -2.77 79.75 -33.05
CA VAL A 432 -2.03 80.38 -34.17
C VAL A 432 -2.95 81.29 -34.99
N GLY A 433 -2.50 82.53 -35.23
CA GLY A 433 -3.29 83.61 -35.84
C GLY A 433 -3.87 84.61 -34.83
N TYR A 434 -3.69 84.37 -33.52
CA TYR A 434 -4.13 85.25 -32.44
C TYR A 434 -3.00 85.51 -31.42
N SER A 435 -2.83 86.76 -31.01
CA SER A 435 -1.86 87.18 -30.00
C SER A 435 -2.54 87.66 -28.72
N CYS A 436 -2.08 87.17 -27.56
CA CYS A 436 -2.56 87.63 -26.26
C CYS A 436 -2.21 89.11 -26.04
N SER A 437 -3.22 89.96 -26.02
CA SER A 437 -3.09 91.42 -26.12
C SER A 437 -4.07 92.14 -25.18
N GLN A 438 -3.72 93.35 -24.73
CA GLN A 438 -4.57 94.07 -23.77
C GLN A 438 -5.81 94.67 -24.45
N TYR A 439 -6.99 94.31 -23.94
CA TYR A 439 -8.28 94.86 -24.36
C TYR A 439 -9.16 95.20 -23.13
N ASP A 440 -9.59 96.46 -23.05
CA ASP A 440 -10.43 97.04 -21.99
C ASP A 440 -10.08 96.58 -20.56
N GLY A 441 -8.80 96.75 -20.19
CA GLY A 441 -8.26 96.39 -18.88
C GLY A 441 -7.96 94.90 -18.67
N SER A 442 -8.47 94.01 -19.52
CA SER A 442 -8.16 92.57 -19.53
C SER A 442 -7.10 92.21 -20.58
N LEU A 443 -6.57 90.99 -20.54
CA LEU A 443 -5.80 90.39 -21.62
C LEU A 443 -6.71 89.43 -22.40
N GLN A 444 -6.72 89.55 -23.72
CA GLN A 444 -7.56 88.75 -24.63
C GLN A 444 -6.75 88.30 -25.86
N CYS A 445 -7.02 87.09 -26.35
CA CYS A 445 -6.53 86.64 -27.65
C CYS A 445 -7.20 87.45 -28.77
N MET A 446 -6.47 88.42 -29.33
CA MET A 446 -6.91 89.22 -30.48
C MET A 446 -6.28 88.68 -31.77
N PRO A 447 -6.98 88.71 -32.92
CA PRO A 447 -6.39 88.33 -34.20
C PRO A 447 -5.11 89.13 -34.49
N ASP A 448 -4.07 88.47 -35.00
CA ASP A 448 -2.81 89.14 -35.39
C ASP A 448 -3.01 90.23 -36.47
N SER A 449 -4.11 90.11 -37.21
CA SER A 449 -4.61 91.05 -38.23
C SER A 449 -5.32 92.29 -37.67
N GLY A 450 -5.80 92.24 -36.42
CA GLY A 450 -6.75 93.21 -35.87
C GLY A 450 -8.17 93.13 -36.45
N THR A 451 -8.50 92.08 -37.22
CA THR A 451 -9.82 91.85 -37.86
C THR A 451 -10.23 90.37 -37.83
N CYS A 452 -11.53 90.10 -37.83
CA CYS A 452 -12.09 88.75 -37.88
C CYS A 452 -12.63 88.34 -39.26
N THR A 453 -12.63 89.25 -40.21
CA THR A 453 -13.04 89.02 -41.60
C THR A 453 -11.96 88.27 -42.35
N CYS A 454 -12.30 87.10 -42.89
CA CYS A 454 -11.48 86.43 -43.88
C CYS A 454 -11.70 87.06 -45.26
N ASP A 455 -10.79 87.93 -45.68
CA ASP A 455 -10.75 88.60 -46.99
C ASP A 455 -9.58 88.14 -47.88
N GLY A 456 -8.90 87.06 -47.47
CA GLY A 456 -7.70 86.55 -48.13
C GLY A 456 -6.38 87.20 -47.70
N THR A 457 -6.38 88.23 -46.83
CA THR A 457 -5.13 88.82 -46.32
C THR A 457 -4.50 88.04 -45.16
N ASN A 458 -5.28 87.20 -44.46
CA ASN A 458 -4.90 86.55 -43.20
C ASN A 458 -5.03 85.01 -43.26
N PRO A 459 -4.24 84.29 -44.09
CA PRO A 459 -4.45 82.87 -44.44
C PRO A 459 -4.24 81.87 -43.28
N ASN A 460 -3.83 82.33 -42.10
CA ASN A 460 -3.66 81.50 -40.90
C ASN A 460 -4.80 81.68 -39.89
N LEU A 461 -5.74 82.62 -40.11
CA LEU A 461 -6.85 82.84 -39.19
C LEU A 461 -7.77 81.62 -39.21
N LYS A 462 -8.03 81.05 -38.03
CA LYS A 462 -8.94 79.93 -37.81
C LYS A 462 -10.08 80.35 -36.88
N LYS A 463 -11.25 79.75 -37.07
CA LYS A 463 -12.39 79.87 -36.16
C LYS A 463 -13.11 78.51 -36.03
N GLY A 464 -13.94 78.38 -35.01
CA GLY A 464 -14.89 77.27 -34.93
C GLY A 464 -15.93 77.28 -36.04
N CYS A 465 -16.42 76.08 -36.33
CA CYS A 465 -17.66 75.87 -37.05
C CYS A 465 -18.40 74.67 -36.42
N THR A 466 -19.69 74.59 -36.69
CA THR A 466 -20.58 73.57 -36.16
C THR A 466 -21.41 73.02 -37.31
N ILE A 467 -21.42 71.70 -37.47
CA ILE A 467 -22.47 71.03 -38.25
C ILE A 467 -23.43 70.42 -37.23
N THR A 468 -24.72 70.65 -37.41
CA THR A 468 -25.78 70.08 -36.57
C THR A 468 -26.49 69.04 -37.40
N TYR A 469 -26.34 67.76 -37.04
CA TYR A 469 -27.15 66.71 -37.63
C TYR A 469 -28.59 66.87 -37.14
N VAL A 470 -29.54 66.68 -38.06
CA VAL A 470 -30.97 66.65 -37.78
C VAL A 470 -31.55 65.53 -38.64
N ASP A 471 -32.13 64.53 -37.98
CA ASP A 471 -32.72 63.36 -38.65
C ASP A 471 -33.72 63.83 -39.74
N PRO A 472 -33.48 63.50 -41.03
CA PRO A 472 -34.31 63.95 -42.14
C PRO A 472 -35.65 63.19 -42.23
N LEU A 473 -35.88 62.17 -41.40
CA LEU A 473 -37.07 61.33 -41.31
C LEU A 473 -37.90 61.61 -40.05
N ASP A 474 -37.27 61.89 -38.89
CA ASP A 474 -37.95 62.42 -37.69
C ASP A 474 -37.38 63.78 -37.20
N PRO A 475 -38.00 64.91 -37.60
CA PRO A 475 -37.65 66.25 -37.14
C PRO A 475 -37.82 66.51 -35.62
N ASN A 476 -38.22 65.52 -34.82
CA ASN A 476 -38.32 65.57 -33.36
C ASN A 476 -37.21 64.76 -32.67
N ALA A 477 -36.36 64.04 -33.43
CA ALA A 477 -35.22 63.32 -32.88
C ALA A 477 -34.18 64.29 -32.26
N PRO A 478 -33.33 63.84 -31.32
CA PRO A 478 -32.30 64.68 -30.73
C PRO A 478 -31.23 65.09 -31.75
N SER A 479 -31.26 66.36 -32.18
CA SER A 479 -30.19 66.94 -33.00
C SER A 479 -28.92 67.12 -32.18
N TYR A 480 -27.83 66.46 -32.55
CA TYR A 480 -26.50 66.68 -31.98
C TYR A 480 -25.65 67.58 -32.90
N THR A 481 -24.48 68.03 -32.44
CA THR A 481 -23.70 69.05 -33.12
C THR A 481 -22.21 68.82 -32.96
N CYS A 482 -21.56 68.46 -34.07
CA CYS A 482 -20.14 68.19 -34.17
C CYS A 482 -19.38 69.50 -34.41
N THR A 483 -18.25 69.68 -33.72
CA THR A 483 -17.46 70.93 -33.78
C THR A 483 -16.21 70.77 -34.65
N GLY A 484 -16.16 71.52 -35.74
CA GLY A 484 -15.04 71.54 -36.67
C GLY A 484 -14.28 72.86 -36.67
N VAL A 485 -13.33 72.97 -37.60
CA VAL A 485 -12.55 74.20 -37.81
C VAL A 485 -12.74 74.70 -39.25
N GLN A 486 -12.99 76.01 -39.38
CA GLN A 486 -12.86 76.74 -40.65
C GLN A 486 -11.52 77.48 -40.67
N SER A 487 -10.72 77.22 -41.70
CA SER A 487 -9.51 78.00 -42.00
C SER A 487 -9.84 79.15 -42.98
N CYS A 488 -9.12 80.26 -42.88
CA CYS A 488 -9.26 81.39 -43.79
C CYS A 488 -8.47 81.17 -45.09
N GLU A 489 -9.16 81.18 -46.23
CA GLU A 489 -8.59 81.00 -47.56
C GLU A 489 -8.65 82.30 -48.39
N PRO A 490 -7.91 82.40 -49.52
CA PRO A 490 -7.98 83.56 -50.42
C PRO A 490 -9.36 83.87 -51.01
N GLY A 491 -10.34 82.95 -50.89
CA GLY A 491 -11.73 83.14 -51.31
C GLY A 491 -12.72 83.46 -50.18
N GLY A 492 -12.26 83.50 -48.92
CA GLY A 492 -13.11 83.58 -47.73
C GLY A 492 -12.90 82.38 -46.80
N TRP A 493 -13.85 82.14 -45.88
CA TRP A 493 -13.82 80.97 -45.01
C TRP A 493 -14.04 79.67 -45.82
N GLY A 494 -13.17 78.68 -45.65
CA GLY A 494 -13.30 77.36 -46.27
C GLY A 494 -14.49 76.55 -45.75
N ALA A 495 -14.62 75.29 -46.19
CA ALA A 495 -15.60 74.36 -45.64
C ALA A 495 -15.36 74.12 -44.13
N CYS A 496 -16.40 73.71 -43.39
CA CYS A 496 -16.22 73.24 -42.03
C CYS A 496 -15.52 71.87 -42.09
N GLN A 497 -14.28 71.79 -41.59
CA GLN A 497 -13.57 70.51 -41.50
C GLN A 497 -13.84 69.93 -40.11
N LEU A 498 -14.57 68.82 -40.09
CA LEU A 498 -14.71 67.92 -38.95
C LEU A 498 -13.56 66.89 -38.96
N PRO A 499 -13.37 66.11 -37.88
CA PRO A 499 -12.55 64.91 -37.92
C PRO A 499 -13.07 63.91 -38.97
N GLU A 500 -12.23 62.97 -39.40
CA GLU A 500 -12.70 61.73 -40.01
C GLU A 500 -13.20 60.80 -38.90
N ASP A 501 -14.21 59.99 -39.17
CA ASP A 501 -14.80 59.12 -38.17
C ASP A 501 -13.85 57.98 -37.75
N VAL A 502 -13.83 57.70 -36.46
CA VAL A 502 -12.94 56.74 -35.80
C VAL A 502 -13.75 55.95 -34.79
N CYS A 503 -13.42 54.66 -34.63
CA CYS A 503 -14.16 53.79 -33.72
C CYS A 503 -13.99 54.24 -32.25
N ASP A 504 -14.90 55.09 -31.76
CA ASP A 504 -14.90 55.69 -30.42
C ASP A 504 -16.30 55.89 -29.80
N GLN A 505 -17.37 55.39 -30.45
CA GLN A 505 -18.79 55.49 -30.04
C GLN A 505 -19.41 56.90 -30.18
N LEU A 506 -18.82 57.78 -31.00
CA LEU A 506 -19.37 59.09 -31.33
C LEU A 506 -19.50 59.25 -32.86
N ASP A 507 -20.54 59.95 -33.33
CA ASP A 507 -20.52 60.53 -34.68
C ASP A 507 -19.53 61.70 -34.67
N ASN A 508 -18.36 61.52 -35.30
CA ASN A 508 -17.33 62.56 -35.38
C ASN A 508 -17.56 63.53 -36.57
N ASP A 509 -18.19 63.04 -37.64
CA ASP A 509 -18.30 63.64 -39.00
C ASP A 509 -19.64 64.38 -39.23
N CYS A 510 -20.64 64.12 -38.39
CA CYS A 510 -22.03 64.61 -38.43
C CYS A 510 -22.85 64.19 -39.66
N ASP A 511 -22.53 63.04 -40.27
CA ASP A 511 -23.32 62.36 -41.31
C ASP A 511 -24.69 61.85 -40.80
N GLY A 512 -24.76 61.46 -39.52
CA GLY A 512 -25.95 60.85 -38.91
C GLY A 512 -25.76 59.43 -38.38
N ILE A 513 -24.64 58.78 -38.73
CA ILE A 513 -24.25 57.43 -38.30
C ILE A 513 -23.17 57.54 -37.21
N VAL A 514 -22.95 56.48 -36.43
CA VAL A 514 -21.89 56.40 -35.40
C VAL A 514 -20.94 55.26 -35.78
N ASP A 515 -19.64 55.49 -35.74
CA ASP A 515 -18.60 54.53 -36.13
C ASP A 515 -18.81 53.92 -37.55
N GLU A 516 -19.11 54.73 -38.58
CA GLU A 516 -19.47 54.16 -39.89
C GLU A 516 -18.31 53.39 -40.56
N GLY A 517 -18.61 52.15 -40.98
CA GLY A 517 -17.60 51.21 -41.48
C GLY A 517 -16.96 50.34 -40.40
N TYR A 518 -17.20 50.62 -39.12
CA TYR A 518 -16.82 49.75 -37.99
C TYR A 518 -18.01 48.93 -37.44
N LEU A 519 -19.23 49.49 -37.48
CA LEU A 519 -20.48 48.74 -37.27
C LEU A 519 -20.90 47.92 -38.50
N ASP A 520 -21.51 46.75 -38.27
CA ASP A 520 -22.16 45.94 -39.29
C ASP A 520 -23.50 46.60 -39.76
N PRO A 521 -23.63 46.99 -41.05
CA PRO A 521 -24.80 47.75 -41.53
C PRO A 521 -26.15 47.01 -41.56
N ALA A 522 -26.20 45.74 -41.14
CA ALA A 522 -27.43 44.94 -41.09
C ALA A 522 -27.87 44.61 -39.66
N THR A 523 -26.97 44.72 -38.67
CA THR A 523 -27.20 44.32 -37.28
C THR A 523 -26.90 45.40 -36.25
N ASP A 524 -26.26 46.51 -36.64
CA ASP A 524 -25.97 47.67 -35.77
C ASP A 524 -25.07 47.28 -34.58
N LYS A 525 -23.99 46.55 -34.90
CA LYS A 525 -23.05 45.93 -33.95
C LYS A 525 -21.63 45.93 -34.50
N TYR A 526 -20.63 46.05 -33.63
CA TYR A 526 -19.25 45.72 -33.99
C TYR A 526 -19.07 44.18 -34.07
N GLY A 527 -19.40 43.61 -35.23
CA GLY A 527 -19.27 42.18 -35.53
C GLY A 527 -17.94 41.79 -36.19
N THR A 528 -17.00 42.73 -36.34
CA THR A 528 -15.70 42.47 -36.97
C THR A 528 -14.68 41.93 -35.96
N ASN A 529 -13.81 41.00 -36.38
CA ASN A 529 -12.77 40.44 -35.50
C ASN A 529 -11.91 41.51 -34.83
N THR A 530 -11.63 42.63 -35.50
CA THR A 530 -10.76 43.70 -34.99
C THR A 530 -11.43 44.66 -33.99
N ASN A 531 -12.75 44.60 -33.82
CA ASN A 531 -13.53 45.50 -32.96
C ASN A 531 -14.64 44.75 -32.21
N CYS A 532 -14.46 43.49 -31.85
CA CYS A 532 -15.58 42.64 -31.45
C CYS A 532 -16.30 43.15 -30.19
N GLY A 533 -17.57 43.51 -30.32
CA GLY A 533 -18.40 44.01 -29.22
C GLY A 533 -18.13 45.46 -28.82
N GLN A 534 -16.89 45.93 -28.98
CA GLN A 534 -16.45 47.30 -28.79
C GLN A 534 -15.20 47.59 -29.65
N CYS A 535 -15.04 48.85 -30.04
CA CYS A 535 -13.89 49.36 -30.77
C CYS A 535 -12.53 48.88 -30.22
N GLY A 536 -11.65 48.43 -31.12
CA GLY A 536 -10.30 47.96 -30.80
C GLY A 536 -10.18 46.57 -30.15
N ASN A 537 -11.29 45.90 -29.78
CA ASN A 537 -11.24 44.55 -29.23
C ASN A 537 -10.93 43.51 -30.33
N ASN A 538 -9.65 43.15 -30.48
CA ASN A 538 -9.17 42.39 -31.63
C ASN A 538 -8.98 40.89 -31.37
N CYS A 539 -9.96 40.08 -31.77
CA CYS A 539 -9.92 38.62 -31.68
C CYS A 539 -8.86 37.96 -32.59
N ASP A 540 -8.39 38.63 -33.66
CA ASP A 540 -7.33 38.07 -34.53
C ASP A 540 -5.98 37.93 -33.81
N LEU A 541 -5.82 38.56 -32.64
CA LEU A 541 -4.64 38.44 -31.78
C LEU A 541 -4.69 37.22 -30.84
N LEU A 542 -5.82 36.52 -30.77
CA LEU A 542 -6.02 35.35 -29.92
C LEU A 542 -5.59 34.06 -30.65
N THR A 543 -4.41 33.55 -30.28
CA THR A 543 -3.81 32.35 -30.85
C THR A 543 -3.98 31.15 -29.92
N PHE A 544 -4.61 30.08 -30.41
CA PHE A 544 -4.95 28.87 -29.66
C PHE A 544 -4.40 27.61 -30.36
N ALA A 545 -4.25 26.48 -29.65
CA ALA A 545 -3.87 25.23 -30.31
C ALA A 545 -5.01 24.72 -31.20
N ASN A 546 -4.71 24.46 -32.48
CA ASN A 546 -5.66 24.00 -33.51
C ASN A 546 -6.95 24.86 -33.64
N ALA A 547 -6.92 26.12 -33.22
CA ALA A 547 -8.07 27.01 -33.19
C ALA A 547 -7.65 28.47 -33.46
N PHE A 548 -8.63 29.37 -33.60
CA PHE A 548 -8.41 30.79 -33.87
C PHE A 548 -9.48 31.66 -33.18
N GLY A 549 -9.12 32.89 -32.79
CA GLY A 549 -10.07 33.86 -32.28
C GLY A 549 -11.05 34.35 -33.36
N SER A 550 -12.32 34.48 -33.00
CA SER A 550 -13.40 34.93 -33.89
C SER A 550 -14.43 35.75 -33.11
N CYS A 551 -15.07 36.72 -33.76
CA CYS A 551 -16.12 37.51 -33.14
C CYS A 551 -17.48 36.80 -33.20
N ASP A 552 -18.06 36.44 -32.05
CA ASP A 552 -19.43 35.91 -32.00
C ASP A 552 -20.46 37.05 -32.04
N ALA A 553 -20.71 37.56 -33.26
CA ALA A 553 -21.74 38.55 -33.53
C ALA A 553 -23.18 38.07 -33.27
N THR A 554 -23.40 36.78 -32.97
CA THR A 554 -24.74 36.23 -32.67
C THR A 554 -25.17 36.56 -31.24
N LYS A 555 -24.22 36.66 -30.30
CA LYS A 555 -24.46 37.14 -28.92
C LYS A 555 -25.13 38.52 -28.91
N LYS A 556 -25.86 38.83 -27.84
CA LYS A 556 -26.59 40.11 -27.70
C LYS A 556 -25.62 41.31 -27.76
N ILE A 557 -24.50 41.19 -27.07
CA ILE A 557 -23.29 42.00 -27.23
C ILE A 557 -22.27 41.04 -27.87
N PRO A 558 -21.69 41.33 -29.04
CA PRO A 558 -20.63 40.50 -29.60
C PRO A 558 -19.44 40.41 -28.65
N ASP A 559 -18.72 39.30 -28.72
CA ASP A 559 -17.63 39.00 -27.80
C ASP A 559 -16.68 37.98 -28.46
N CYS A 560 -15.39 38.05 -28.15
CA CYS A 560 -14.40 37.16 -28.76
C CYS A 560 -14.62 35.73 -28.27
N THR A 561 -14.68 34.80 -29.21
CA THR A 561 -14.73 33.36 -28.94
C THR A 561 -13.59 32.65 -29.64
N MET A 562 -13.29 31.45 -29.17
CA MET A 562 -12.45 30.51 -29.88
C MET A 562 -13.30 29.74 -30.90
N VAL A 563 -12.77 29.55 -32.11
CA VAL A 563 -13.34 28.68 -33.13
C VAL A 563 -12.28 27.65 -33.54
N CYS A 564 -12.60 26.37 -33.44
CA CYS A 564 -11.72 25.30 -33.87
C CYS A 564 -11.46 25.33 -35.38
N GLN A 565 -10.28 24.88 -35.79
CA GLN A 565 -9.99 24.62 -37.20
C GLN A 565 -10.78 23.40 -37.69
N ASP A 566 -11.10 23.35 -38.99
CA ASP A 566 -11.85 22.24 -39.61
C ASP A 566 -11.22 20.88 -39.26
N GLY A 567 -11.95 20.05 -38.51
CA GLY A 567 -11.48 18.74 -38.04
C GLY A 567 -11.05 18.68 -36.58
N PHE A 568 -11.08 19.80 -35.85
CA PHE A 568 -10.77 19.86 -34.42
C PHE A 568 -11.97 20.28 -33.56
N TRP A 569 -11.96 19.84 -32.30
CA TRP A 569 -12.98 20.11 -31.29
C TRP A 569 -12.33 20.48 -29.95
N ASP A 570 -12.85 21.54 -29.34
CA ASP A 570 -12.74 21.84 -27.91
C ASP A 570 -13.67 20.86 -27.18
N VAL A 571 -13.07 20.03 -26.33
CA VAL A 571 -13.75 18.92 -25.65
C VAL A 571 -13.87 19.16 -24.14
N ASN A 572 -12.97 19.95 -23.55
CA ASN A 572 -12.99 20.30 -22.13
C ASN A 572 -13.80 21.58 -21.82
N GLN A 573 -14.13 22.38 -22.84
CA GLN A 573 -14.74 23.71 -22.81
C GLN A 573 -13.86 24.78 -22.13
N ASN A 574 -12.54 24.62 -22.23
CA ASN A 574 -11.55 25.54 -21.71
C ASN A 574 -10.92 26.34 -22.87
N PRO A 575 -11.24 27.63 -23.04
CA PRO A 575 -10.73 28.43 -24.16
C PRO A 575 -9.24 28.82 -24.02
N ASN A 576 -8.47 28.14 -23.16
CA ASN A 576 -7.07 28.48 -22.85
C ASN A 576 -6.06 27.49 -23.45
N ASP A 577 -6.39 26.20 -23.57
CA ASP A 577 -5.54 25.19 -24.23
C ASP A 577 -5.83 25.04 -25.74
N GLY A 578 -7.10 25.11 -26.17
CA GLY A 578 -7.46 25.25 -27.58
C GLY A 578 -8.58 24.31 -28.03
N CYS A 579 -8.34 23.61 -29.15
CA CYS A 579 -9.16 22.49 -29.57
C CYS A 579 -8.28 21.24 -29.67
N GLU A 580 -8.26 20.45 -28.60
CA GLU A 580 -7.29 19.37 -28.38
C GLU A 580 -7.60 18.15 -29.26
N CYS A 581 -8.88 17.88 -29.49
CA CYS A 581 -9.33 16.66 -30.15
C CYS A 581 -9.40 16.83 -31.67
N GLY A 582 -8.58 16.07 -32.41
CA GLY A 582 -8.66 15.95 -33.86
C GLY A 582 -9.47 14.72 -34.27
N TRP A 583 -10.64 14.91 -34.88
CA TRP A 583 -11.60 13.83 -35.14
C TRP A 583 -11.08 12.76 -36.11
N GLY A 584 -10.85 11.56 -35.60
CA GLY A 584 -10.40 10.40 -36.37
C GLY A 584 -11.53 9.54 -36.92
N GLY A 585 -12.73 9.57 -36.33
CA GLY A 585 -13.89 8.84 -36.84
C GLY A 585 -15.03 8.68 -35.84
N SER A 586 -16.04 7.89 -36.19
CA SER A 586 -17.22 7.63 -35.34
C SER A 586 -17.11 6.37 -34.46
N THR A 587 -16.01 5.63 -34.57
CA THR A 587 -15.73 4.43 -33.77
C THR A 587 -14.61 4.81 -32.83
N ASP A 588 -14.81 4.58 -31.54
CA ASP A 588 -13.85 5.02 -30.53
C ASP A 588 -13.50 3.88 -29.56
N LEU A 589 -12.20 3.73 -29.32
CA LEU A 589 -11.62 2.58 -28.64
C LEU A 589 -10.77 3.08 -27.47
N PRO A 590 -10.91 2.47 -26.27
CA PRO A 590 -10.17 2.88 -25.08
C PRO A 590 -8.69 2.51 -25.19
N ASP A 591 -7.91 3.35 -25.89
CA ASP A 591 -6.47 3.18 -26.09
C ASP A 591 -5.62 4.41 -25.70
N GLY A 592 -6.26 5.52 -25.33
CA GLY A 592 -5.66 6.75 -24.80
C GLY A 592 -5.91 7.99 -25.66
N ALA A 593 -6.85 7.94 -26.62
CA ALA A 593 -7.14 9.00 -27.55
C ALA A 593 -8.63 9.01 -27.93
N ASP A 594 -9.35 10.02 -27.45
CA ASP A 594 -10.73 10.31 -27.89
C ASP A 594 -10.74 10.53 -29.41
N THR A 595 -11.21 9.52 -30.15
CA THR A 595 -11.19 9.48 -31.61
C THR A 595 -12.43 10.14 -32.22
N ASN A 596 -13.50 10.30 -31.42
CA ASN A 596 -14.81 10.78 -31.88
C ASN A 596 -15.18 12.19 -31.36
N CYS A 597 -14.37 12.74 -30.46
CA CYS A 597 -14.53 13.99 -29.73
C CYS A 597 -15.83 14.07 -28.90
N ASP A 598 -16.20 12.98 -28.22
CA ASP A 598 -17.36 12.91 -27.30
C ASP A 598 -17.02 13.15 -25.82
N GLY A 599 -15.74 13.28 -25.48
CA GLY A 599 -15.25 13.66 -24.16
C GLY A 599 -14.91 12.50 -23.23
N VAL A 600 -14.71 11.29 -23.76
CA VAL A 600 -14.22 10.09 -23.06
C VAL A 600 -13.35 9.27 -24.02
N ASP A 601 -12.23 8.70 -23.53
CA ASP A 601 -11.50 7.65 -24.25
C ASP A 601 -12.30 6.34 -24.25
N GLY A 602 -13.17 6.17 -25.24
CA GLY A 602 -13.96 4.99 -25.52
C GLY A 602 -15.48 5.23 -25.51
N GLU A 603 -16.20 4.61 -26.45
CA GLU A 603 -17.66 4.75 -26.67
C GLU A 603 -18.54 4.66 -25.39
N ILE A 604 -18.95 5.82 -24.85
CA ILE A 604 -19.80 5.97 -23.65
C ILE A 604 -21.05 5.07 -23.70
N GLN A 605 -21.73 5.09 -24.84
CA GLN A 605 -22.97 4.34 -25.05
C GLN A 605 -22.78 2.81 -25.05
N ASN A 606 -21.55 2.32 -25.21
CA ASN A 606 -21.18 0.90 -25.18
C ASN A 606 -20.40 0.46 -23.93
N ALA A 607 -20.19 1.35 -22.95
CA ALA A 607 -19.51 1.04 -21.68
C ALA A 607 -20.45 0.88 -20.45
N ILE A 608 -19.87 0.40 -19.34
CA ILE A 608 -20.35 0.54 -17.95
C ILE A 608 -19.25 1.25 -17.15
N PHE A 609 -19.62 2.22 -16.31
CA PHE A 609 -18.71 3.08 -15.56
C PHE A 609 -18.59 2.68 -14.07
N VAL A 610 -17.35 2.65 -13.54
CA VAL A 610 -16.99 2.30 -12.16
C VAL A 610 -16.14 3.39 -11.53
N ALA A 611 -16.53 3.87 -10.35
CA ALA A 611 -15.77 4.88 -9.59
C ALA A 611 -16.01 4.75 -8.09
N LYS A 612 -15.10 5.30 -7.27
CA LYS A 612 -15.16 5.23 -5.80
C LYS A 612 -16.28 6.05 -5.15
N ASN A 613 -16.77 7.08 -5.83
CA ASN A 613 -18.00 7.80 -5.48
C ASN A 613 -19.29 7.12 -6.01
N GLY A 614 -19.16 5.94 -6.63
CA GLY A 614 -20.27 5.17 -7.18
C GLY A 614 -21.05 4.35 -6.15
N SER A 615 -22.08 3.66 -6.62
CA SER A 615 -22.84 2.71 -5.79
C SER A 615 -23.31 1.52 -6.62
N ASP A 616 -23.22 0.32 -6.07
CA ASP A 616 -23.69 -0.90 -6.72
C ASP A 616 -25.22 -0.98 -6.88
N THR A 617 -25.99 0.00 -6.39
CA THR A 617 -27.41 0.16 -6.78
C THR A 617 -27.59 0.83 -8.14
N ASN A 618 -26.56 1.48 -8.67
CA ASN A 618 -26.64 2.35 -9.83
C ASN A 618 -26.68 1.58 -11.16
N VAL A 619 -26.98 2.31 -12.24
CA VAL A 619 -27.01 1.77 -13.61
C VAL A 619 -25.63 1.67 -14.27
N GLY A 620 -24.61 2.36 -13.73
CA GLY A 620 -23.25 2.34 -14.27
C GLY A 620 -23.05 3.26 -15.48
N SER A 621 -23.55 4.50 -15.40
CA SER A 621 -23.29 5.60 -16.34
C SER A 621 -22.30 6.61 -15.72
N ILE A 622 -21.69 7.50 -16.50
CA ILE A 622 -20.75 8.54 -16.01
C ILE A 622 -21.34 9.29 -14.79
N THR A 623 -22.60 9.73 -14.88
CA THR A 623 -23.31 10.46 -13.82
C THR A 623 -23.94 9.57 -12.73
N SER A 624 -23.75 8.25 -12.78
CA SER A 624 -24.22 7.28 -11.80
C SER A 624 -23.42 5.97 -11.92
N PRO A 625 -22.10 6.01 -11.59
CA PRO A 625 -21.23 4.84 -11.72
C PRO A 625 -21.55 3.80 -10.65
N VAL A 626 -21.14 2.55 -10.87
CA VAL A 626 -21.16 1.51 -9.82
C VAL A 626 -19.87 1.57 -8.99
N LEU A 627 -19.88 0.93 -7.82
CA LEU A 627 -18.76 0.99 -6.87
C LEU A 627 -17.74 -0.13 -7.12
N THR A 628 -18.21 -1.33 -7.51
CA THR A 628 -17.35 -2.50 -7.68
C THR A 628 -17.15 -2.88 -9.15
N VAL A 629 -15.92 -3.30 -9.48
CA VAL A 629 -15.52 -3.73 -10.82
C VAL A 629 -16.27 -5.01 -11.20
N GLN A 630 -16.44 -5.95 -10.27
CA GLN A 630 -17.20 -7.16 -10.50
C GLN A 630 -18.68 -6.88 -10.77
N LYS A 631 -19.28 -5.83 -10.17
CA LYS A 631 -20.66 -5.42 -10.50
C LYS A 631 -20.77 -4.92 -11.93
N ALA A 632 -19.83 -4.11 -12.40
CA ALA A 632 -19.85 -3.61 -13.77
C ALA A 632 -19.71 -4.71 -14.82
N ILE A 633 -18.77 -5.65 -14.64
CA ILE A 633 -18.63 -6.82 -15.52
C ILE A 633 -19.97 -7.58 -15.61
N ASN A 634 -20.65 -7.81 -14.49
CA ASN A 634 -21.96 -8.47 -14.45
C ASN A 634 -23.09 -7.65 -15.10
N LEU A 635 -23.00 -6.31 -15.13
CA LEU A 635 -23.95 -5.46 -15.86
C LEU A 635 -23.69 -5.51 -17.38
N ALA A 636 -22.43 -5.58 -17.79
CA ALA A 636 -22.00 -5.49 -19.19
C ALA A 636 -22.36 -6.74 -20.02
N ILE A 637 -22.30 -7.95 -19.43
CA ILE A 637 -22.52 -9.23 -20.13
C ILE A 637 -23.77 -9.20 -21.04
N GLY A 638 -23.53 -9.31 -22.35
CA GLY A 638 -24.56 -9.37 -23.38
C GLY A 638 -25.35 -8.08 -23.62
N LYS A 639 -24.89 -6.93 -23.08
CA LYS A 639 -25.55 -5.61 -23.22
C LYS A 639 -24.59 -4.48 -23.60
N LYS A 640 -23.34 -4.56 -23.16
CA LYS A 640 -22.29 -3.56 -23.33
C LYS A 640 -21.01 -4.24 -23.78
N ARG A 641 -20.13 -3.44 -24.37
CA ARG A 641 -18.84 -3.83 -24.94
C ARG A 641 -17.76 -3.82 -23.87
N ASP A 642 -17.73 -2.76 -23.07
CA ASP A 642 -16.62 -2.44 -22.18
C ASP A 642 -17.05 -2.05 -20.75
N VAL A 643 -16.09 -2.04 -19.85
CA VAL A 643 -16.15 -1.53 -18.47
C VAL A 643 -14.99 -0.55 -18.29
N TYR A 644 -15.30 0.70 -17.93
CA TYR A 644 -14.30 1.74 -17.67
C TYR A 644 -14.24 2.01 -16.17
N VAL A 645 -13.03 1.98 -15.62
CA VAL A 645 -12.78 2.06 -14.18
C VAL A 645 -11.90 3.28 -13.89
N ALA A 646 -12.44 4.20 -13.10
CA ALA A 646 -11.73 5.38 -12.61
C ALA A 646 -10.69 5.00 -11.55
N THR A 647 -9.67 5.86 -11.41
CA THR A 647 -8.60 5.81 -10.41
C THR A 647 -9.07 5.40 -9.00
N GLY A 648 -8.19 4.70 -8.28
CA GLY A 648 -8.43 4.24 -6.90
C GLY A 648 -8.24 2.74 -6.69
N VAL A 649 -8.41 2.30 -5.44
CA VAL A 649 -8.02 0.95 -4.96
C VAL A 649 -9.23 0.03 -4.74
N TYR A 650 -9.43 -0.95 -5.61
CA TYR A 650 -10.56 -1.88 -5.62
C TYR A 650 -10.15 -3.23 -5.00
N GLN A 651 -10.54 -3.46 -3.74
CA GLN A 651 -10.23 -4.70 -3.02
C GLN A 651 -11.22 -5.82 -3.38
N GLU A 652 -11.01 -6.42 -4.55
CA GLU A 652 -11.87 -7.45 -5.14
C GLU A 652 -11.04 -8.59 -5.76
N SER A 653 -11.60 -9.80 -5.80
CA SER A 653 -11.12 -10.87 -6.68
C SER A 653 -12.08 -11.05 -7.86
N ILE A 654 -11.77 -10.41 -8.99
CA ILE A 654 -12.68 -10.29 -10.14
C ILE A 654 -12.61 -11.50 -11.09
N LEU A 655 -13.73 -11.78 -11.76
CA LEU A 655 -13.88 -12.76 -12.83
C LEU A 655 -14.26 -12.05 -14.14
N LEU A 656 -13.36 -12.10 -15.12
CA LEU A 656 -13.56 -11.55 -16.46
C LEU A 656 -14.60 -12.37 -17.24
N ALA A 657 -15.39 -11.68 -18.07
CA ALA A 657 -16.47 -12.28 -18.85
C ALA A 657 -16.21 -12.21 -20.36
N ALA A 658 -16.68 -13.21 -21.10
CA ALA A 658 -16.40 -13.32 -22.54
C ALA A 658 -16.98 -12.13 -23.33
N ALA A 659 -16.14 -11.54 -24.17
CA ALA A 659 -16.45 -10.36 -25.00
C ALA A 659 -16.81 -9.09 -24.22
N VAL A 660 -16.31 -8.96 -22.98
CA VAL A 660 -16.30 -7.71 -22.22
C VAL A 660 -14.85 -7.20 -22.14
N GLY A 661 -14.61 -5.96 -22.56
CA GLY A 661 -13.37 -5.25 -22.26
C GLY A 661 -13.42 -4.63 -20.85
N VAL A 662 -12.30 -4.59 -20.14
CA VAL A 662 -12.18 -4.00 -18.80
C VAL A 662 -10.93 -3.13 -18.78
N TYR A 663 -11.10 -1.82 -18.56
CA TYR A 663 -10.06 -0.81 -18.75
C TYR A 663 -9.95 0.08 -17.51
N GLY A 664 -8.77 0.09 -16.89
CA GLY A 664 -8.37 1.04 -15.86
C GLY A 664 -7.60 2.21 -16.48
N GLY A 665 -7.30 3.21 -15.65
CA GLY A 665 -6.54 4.40 -16.03
C GLY A 665 -7.38 5.66 -16.27
N TYR A 666 -8.66 5.69 -15.87
CA TYR A 666 -9.54 6.87 -16.10
C TYR A 666 -9.49 7.86 -14.93
N SER A 667 -9.61 9.15 -15.24
CA SER A 667 -9.92 10.20 -14.27
C SER A 667 -11.26 9.92 -13.55
N SER A 668 -11.48 10.57 -12.41
CA SER A 668 -12.73 10.43 -11.62
C SER A 668 -13.98 10.94 -12.33
N ASP A 669 -13.84 11.81 -13.33
CA ASP A 669 -14.88 12.28 -14.24
C ASP A 669 -14.93 11.53 -15.58
N PHE A 670 -14.04 10.54 -15.77
CA PHE A 670 -13.82 9.72 -16.97
C PHE A 670 -13.37 10.45 -18.25
N LYS A 671 -13.15 11.77 -18.23
CA LYS A 671 -12.75 12.53 -19.43
C LYS A 671 -11.38 12.15 -19.98
N ILE A 672 -10.43 11.84 -19.10
CA ILE A 672 -9.04 11.57 -19.49
C ILE A 672 -8.69 10.15 -19.08
N ARG A 673 -8.06 9.40 -19.99
CA ARG A 673 -7.47 8.11 -19.65
C ARG A 673 -5.95 8.13 -19.75
N ASN A 674 -5.30 8.11 -18.59
CA ASN A 674 -3.86 7.99 -18.45
C ASN A 674 -3.52 6.98 -17.35
N LYS A 675 -2.97 5.84 -17.76
CA LYS A 675 -2.62 4.68 -16.90
C LYS A 675 -1.52 4.97 -15.86
N VAL A 676 -0.84 6.10 -15.95
CA VAL A 676 0.21 6.53 -15.00
C VAL A 676 -0.31 7.59 -14.04
N LEU A 677 -1.10 8.56 -14.52
CA LEU A 677 -1.66 9.64 -13.69
C LEU A 677 -2.95 9.24 -12.94
N TYR A 678 -3.67 8.23 -13.42
CA TYR A 678 -4.95 7.80 -12.86
C TYR A 678 -4.91 6.31 -12.52
N GLU A 679 -3.93 5.90 -11.72
CA GLU A 679 -3.67 4.49 -11.40
C GLU A 679 -4.92 3.79 -10.85
N THR A 680 -5.24 2.64 -11.43
CA THR A 680 -6.40 1.84 -11.03
C THR A 680 -5.91 0.52 -10.45
N VAL A 681 -6.03 0.37 -9.14
CA VAL A 681 -5.43 -0.74 -8.38
C VAL A 681 -6.48 -1.80 -8.06
N ILE A 682 -6.15 -3.08 -8.23
CA ILE A 682 -6.93 -4.22 -7.75
C ILE A 682 -6.13 -4.96 -6.69
N ILE A 683 -6.69 -5.12 -5.50
CA ILE A 683 -6.10 -5.91 -4.40
C ILE A 683 -6.91 -7.20 -4.23
N GLY A 684 -6.29 -8.33 -4.51
CA GLY A 684 -6.94 -9.65 -4.43
C GLY A 684 -7.36 -10.03 -3.01
N LEU A 685 -8.57 -10.55 -2.89
CA LEU A 685 -9.12 -11.15 -1.68
C LEU A 685 -8.67 -12.62 -1.51
N PRO A 686 -8.81 -13.20 -0.30
CA PRO A 686 -8.50 -14.62 -0.04
C PRO A 686 -9.07 -15.58 -1.10
N PRO A 687 -8.24 -16.46 -1.73
CA PRO A 687 -8.67 -17.33 -2.81
C PRO A 687 -9.89 -18.21 -2.50
N THR A 688 -10.81 -18.27 -3.47
CA THR A 688 -12.01 -19.11 -3.45
C THR A 688 -11.96 -20.15 -4.59
N GLN A 689 -12.90 -21.09 -4.61
CA GLN A 689 -13.00 -22.08 -5.69
C GLN A 689 -13.42 -21.47 -7.04
N GLN A 690 -13.98 -20.26 -7.03
CA GLN A 690 -14.46 -19.52 -8.20
C GLN A 690 -13.46 -18.45 -8.68
N ALA A 691 -12.71 -17.85 -7.75
CA ALA A 691 -11.71 -16.82 -7.99
C ALA A 691 -10.45 -17.16 -7.18
N LEU A 692 -9.42 -17.67 -7.89
CA LEU A 692 -8.18 -18.18 -7.30
C LEU A 692 -7.07 -17.13 -7.23
N GLY A 693 -7.10 -16.13 -8.12
CA GLY A 693 -6.25 -14.94 -8.07
C GLY A 693 -7.04 -13.65 -7.89
N ALA A 694 -6.35 -12.51 -7.92
CA ALA A 694 -6.99 -11.19 -7.90
C ALA A 694 -7.80 -10.92 -9.18
N VAL A 695 -7.29 -11.36 -10.34
CA VAL A 695 -7.98 -11.30 -11.63
C VAL A 695 -8.09 -12.71 -12.21
N ASN A 696 -9.29 -13.11 -12.64
CA ASN A 696 -9.57 -14.48 -13.06
C ASN A 696 -10.19 -14.50 -14.46
N ALA A 697 -9.68 -15.37 -15.35
CA ALA A 697 -10.24 -15.61 -16.67
C ALA A 697 -10.39 -17.12 -16.88
N VAL A 698 -11.62 -17.63 -16.85
CA VAL A 698 -11.87 -19.08 -16.85
C VAL A 698 -12.84 -19.46 -17.98
N GLY A 699 -12.37 -20.31 -18.90
CA GLY A 699 -13.21 -20.90 -19.94
C GLY A 699 -13.79 -19.90 -20.94
N LEU A 700 -13.05 -18.84 -21.28
CA LEU A 700 -13.45 -17.81 -22.26
C LEU A 700 -13.40 -18.38 -23.69
N ALA A 701 -14.37 -19.24 -23.99
CA ALA A 701 -14.45 -20.02 -25.22
C ALA A 701 -15.76 -19.71 -25.99
N GLY A 702 -15.62 -19.16 -27.19
CA GLY A 702 -16.75 -18.90 -28.09
C GLY A 702 -16.29 -18.18 -29.36
N ALA A 703 -17.09 -18.29 -30.42
CA ALA A 703 -16.91 -17.49 -31.63
C ALA A 703 -17.56 -16.11 -31.46
N ALA A 704 -17.14 -15.38 -30.41
CA ALA A 704 -17.52 -13.99 -30.23
C ALA A 704 -16.90 -13.14 -31.34
N ALA A 705 -17.61 -12.09 -31.77
CA ALA A 705 -17.08 -11.15 -32.76
C ALA A 705 -16.01 -10.20 -32.19
N GLN A 706 -15.86 -10.18 -30.85
CA GLN A 706 -14.97 -9.28 -30.11
C GLN A 706 -14.27 -10.03 -28.98
N ALA A 707 -13.01 -9.67 -28.74
CA ALA A 707 -12.19 -10.25 -27.69
C ALA A 707 -12.49 -9.64 -26.31
N THR A 708 -12.21 -10.43 -25.28
CA THR A 708 -12.13 -10.01 -23.88
C THR A 708 -10.79 -9.29 -23.67
N VAL A 709 -10.80 -8.14 -23.01
CA VAL A 709 -9.60 -7.31 -22.79
C VAL A 709 -9.49 -6.95 -21.30
N PHE A 710 -8.28 -6.95 -20.76
CA PHE A 710 -7.95 -6.44 -19.43
C PHE A 710 -6.71 -5.54 -19.52
N ASP A 711 -6.89 -4.24 -19.29
CA ASP A 711 -5.92 -3.19 -19.66
C ASP A 711 -5.82 -2.06 -18.63
N GLY A 712 -4.59 -1.71 -18.23
CA GLY A 712 -4.33 -0.48 -17.48
C GLY A 712 -4.56 -0.57 -15.97
N PHE A 713 -4.36 -1.73 -15.37
CA PHE A 713 -4.48 -1.94 -13.92
C PHE A 713 -3.14 -2.24 -13.26
N THR A 714 -3.00 -1.81 -12.00
CA THR A 714 -2.03 -2.39 -11.07
C THR A 714 -2.72 -3.47 -10.24
N VAL A 715 -2.15 -4.67 -10.17
CA VAL A 715 -2.79 -5.87 -9.61
C VAL A 715 -1.90 -6.48 -8.54
N PHE A 716 -2.38 -6.51 -7.30
CA PHE A 716 -1.75 -7.20 -6.17
C PHE A 716 -2.43 -8.55 -5.93
N GLY A 717 -1.68 -9.65 -6.10
CA GLY A 717 -2.12 -11.00 -5.73
C GLY A 717 -2.15 -11.17 -4.21
N PHE A 718 -3.11 -11.93 -3.70
CA PHE A 718 -3.30 -12.14 -2.26
C PHE A 718 -2.11 -12.90 -1.61
N ASP A 719 -1.60 -12.38 -0.49
CA ASP A 719 -0.54 -13.02 0.30
C ASP A 719 -1.07 -14.25 1.05
N ASN A 720 -0.86 -15.44 0.49
CA ASN A 720 -1.56 -16.63 0.92
C ASN A 720 -0.88 -17.28 2.14
N LYS A 721 -1.40 -17.01 3.34
CA LYS A 721 -0.90 -17.58 4.60
C LYS A 721 -1.38 -19.02 4.88
N ALA A 722 -2.25 -19.60 4.05
CA ALA A 722 -2.75 -20.97 4.26
C ALA A 722 -1.67 -22.02 3.90
N PRO A 723 -1.49 -23.10 4.68
CA PRO A 723 -0.31 -23.95 4.51
C PRO A 723 -0.22 -24.65 3.15
N GLY A 724 0.92 -24.50 2.48
CA GLY A 724 1.16 -25.02 1.13
C GLY A 724 0.32 -24.38 0.01
N ALA A 725 -0.47 -23.34 0.29
CA ALA A 725 -1.42 -22.78 -0.66
C ALA A 725 -0.79 -21.68 -1.53
N SER A 726 -1.04 -21.75 -2.84
CA SER A 726 -0.45 -20.84 -3.83
C SER A 726 -1.13 -19.47 -3.88
N SER A 727 -0.39 -18.46 -4.33
CA SER A 727 -0.88 -17.12 -4.67
C SER A 727 -0.80 -16.89 -6.18
N TYR A 728 -1.82 -16.24 -6.73
CA TYR A 728 -1.94 -15.90 -8.14
C TYR A 728 -2.34 -14.43 -8.27
N GLY A 729 -1.57 -13.61 -8.99
CA GLY A 729 -1.99 -12.26 -9.38
C GLY A 729 -3.13 -12.34 -10.40
N ILE A 730 -2.82 -12.84 -11.59
CA ILE A 730 -3.78 -13.12 -12.66
C ILE A 730 -3.83 -14.63 -12.90
N TYR A 731 -5.01 -15.24 -12.75
CA TYR A 731 -5.27 -16.66 -12.99
C TYR A 731 -6.05 -16.85 -14.30
N VAL A 732 -5.45 -17.53 -15.27
CA VAL A 732 -6.00 -17.79 -16.60
C VAL A 732 -6.14 -19.29 -16.83
N ARG A 733 -7.35 -19.72 -17.18
CA ARG A 733 -7.69 -21.13 -17.41
C ARG A 733 -8.51 -21.33 -18.67
N ASP A 734 -8.13 -22.31 -19.49
CA ASP A 734 -8.91 -22.80 -20.64
C ASP A 734 -9.31 -21.68 -21.64
N CYS A 735 -8.47 -20.64 -21.77
CA CYS A 735 -8.69 -19.46 -22.62
C CYS A 735 -7.80 -19.47 -23.89
N GLY A 736 -8.30 -18.89 -24.99
CA GLY A 736 -7.57 -18.74 -26.26
C GLY A 736 -7.29 -17.27 -26.63
N ASP A 737 -7.08 -17.00 -27.92
CA ASP A 737 -6.82 -15.66 -28.51
C ASP A 737 -7.97 -14.65 -28.36
N GLN A 738 -9.10 -15.09 -27.81
CA GLN A 738 -10.24 -14.29 -27.39
C GLN A 738 -9.99 -13.55 -26.05
N LEU A 739 -8.82 -13.71 -25.43
CA LEU A 739 -8.38 -13.00 -24.23
C LEU A 739 -7.11 -12.20 -24.53
N THR A 740 -7.11 -10.92 -24.15
CA THR A 740 -5.96 -10.02 -24.18
C THR A 740 -5.74 -9.42 -22.78
N ILE A 741 -4.54 -9.58 -22.23
CA ILE A 741 -4.10 -9.01 -20.95
C ILE A 741 -2.89 -8.12 -21.25
N ARG A 742 -3.03 -6.80 -21.14
CA ARG A 742 -1.96 -5.86 -21.53
C ARG A 742 -1.88 -4.59 -20.70
N ASN A 743 -0.74 -3.90 -20.71
CA ASN A 743 -0.56 -2.62 -20.00
C ASN A 743 -0.80 -2.68 -18.47
N ASN A 744 -0.63 -3.85 -17.82
CA ASN A 744 -0.86 -4.00 -16.39
C ASN A 744 0.44 -4.12 -15.60
N THR A 745 0.50 -3.56 -14.38
CA THR A 745 1.56 -3.83 -13.42
C THR A 745 1.10 -4.94 -12.48
N VAL A 746 1.81 -6.06 -12.39
CA VAL A 746 1.36 -7.25 -11.65
C VAL A 746 2.36 -7.61 -10.57
N PHE A 747 1.95 -7.44 -9.31
CA PHE A 747 2.65 -7.88 -8.12
C PHE A 747 2.08 -9.23 -7.67
N ALA A 748 2.84 -10.30 -7.82
CA ALA A 748 2.42 -11.61 -7.31
C ALA A 748 2.55 -11.65 -5.78
N GLY A 749 1.49 -12.12 -5.10
CA GLY A 749 1.53 -12.35 -3.65
C GLY A 749 2.43 -13.52 -3.28
N ASN A 750 2.79 -13.61 -1.99
CA ASN A 750 3.57 -14.69 -1.43
C ASN A 750 2.75 -15.99 -1.30
N GLY A 751 3.39 -17.14 -1.48
CA GLY A 751 2.80 -18.47 -1.28
C GLY A 751 2.98 -18.98 0.16
N GLY A 752 2.05 -19.82 0.64
CA GLY A 752 2.00 -20.23 2.04
C GLY A 752 2.99 -21.33 2.42
N ASN A 753 3.62 -21.21 3.58
CA ASN A 753 4.61 -22.18 4.08
C ASN A 753 3.99 -23.59 4.27
N GLY A 754 4.79 -24.64 4.07
CA GLY A 754 4.38 -26.02 4.31
C GLY A 754 4.28 -26.38 5.80
N LEU A 755 3.42 -27.34 6.12
CA LEU A 755 3.30 -27.88 7.48
C LEU A 755 4.51 -28.73 7.84
N ILE A 756 5.01 -28.54 9.06
CA ILE A 756 6.00 -29.41 9.69
C ILE A 756 5.34 -30.78 9.97
N GLY A 757 6.06 -31.86 9.66
CA GLY A 757 5.60 -33.22 9.90
C GLY A 757 5.55 -33.58 11.39
N SER A 758 4.52 -34.31 11.82
CA SER A 758 4.41 -34.82 13.19
C SER A 758 5.52 -35.80 13.54
N SER A 759 6.09 -35.67 14.75
CA SER A 759 7.08 -36.61 15.30
C SER A 759 6.53 -38.04 15.43
N GLY A 760 7.40 -39.01 15.19
CA GLY A 760 7.14 -40.42 15.43
C GLY A 760 6.98 -40.72 16.91
N GLN A 761 6.21 -41.75 17.23
CA GLN A 761 5.98 -42.22 18.59
C GLN A 761 7.18 -43.04 19.07
N GLU A 762 7.54 -42.87 20.34
CA GLU A 762 8.53 -43.71 20.99
C GLU A 762 8.02 -45.15 21.12
N GLY A 763 8.92 -46.11 20.99
CA GLY A 763 8.62 -47.52 21.17
C GLY A 763 8.66 -47.90 22.65
N GLU A 764 7.71 -48.73 23.09
CA GLU A 764 7.67 -49.17 24.48
C GLU A 764 8.86 -50.07 24.88
N ASP A 765 9.35 -49.89 26.12
CA ASP A 765 10.35 -50.76 26.75
C ASP A 765 9.91 -52.23 26.86
N GLY A 766 10.90 -53.12 26.91
CA GLY A 766 10.75 -54.55 27.09
C GLY A 766 10.57 -54.99 28.55
N GLU A 767 9.75 -56.02 28.77
CA GLU A 767 9.45 -56.55 30.09
C GLU A 767 10.62 -57.38 30.66
N PRO A 768 10.94 -57.26 31.97
CA PRO A 768 12.00 -58.05 32.59
C PRO A 768 11.57 -59.49 32.87
N GLY A 769 12.47 -60.41 32.56
CA GLY A 769 12.34 -61.84 32.87
C GLY A 769 12.33 -62.10 34.38
N LYS A 770 11.69 -63.20 34.79
CA LYS A 770 11.61 -63.59 36.20
C LYS A 770 12.82 -64.44 36.58
N ALA A 771 13.24 -64.33 37.84
CA ALA A 771 14.33 -65.13 38.37
C ALA A 771 13.96 -66.62 38.44
N GLY A 772 14.97 -67.48 38.35
CA GLY A 772 14.86 -68.91 38.61
C GLY A 772 14.67 -69.21 40.10
N GLY A 773 14.16 -70.40 40.40
CA GLY A 773 14.04 -70.91 41.76
C GLY A 773 15.38 -71.42 42.29
N ALA A 774 15.71 -71.04 43.53
CA ALA A 774 16.92 -71.50 44.22
C ALA A 774 16.98 -73.04 44.35
N ALA A 775 18.19 -73.58 44.41
CA ALA A 775 18.44 -74.99 44.66
C ALA A 775 17.76 -75.49 45.95
N LYS A 776 17.23 -76.71 45.94
CA LYS A 776 16.47 -77.29 47.06
C LYS A 776 16.66 -78.80 47.23
N ASP A 777 16.91 -79.22 48.47
CA ASP A 777 16.79 -80.60 48.95
C ASP A 777 15.31 -81.01 48.82
N VAL A 778 15.05 -82.19 48.26
CA VAL A 778 13.68 -82.71 48.07
C VAL A 778 13.44 -84.06 48.78
N GLY A 779 14.36 -84.53 49.62
CA GLY A 779 14.36 -85.94 50.03
C GLY A 779 14.64 -86.84 48.82
N LYS A 780 14.05 -88.03 48.76
CA LYS A 780 14.18 -88.88 47.57
C LYS A 780 13.43 -88.27 46.38
N CYS A 781 14.13 -87.97 45.30
CA CYS A 781 13.51 -87.34 44.14
C CYS A 781 12.56 -88.30 43.41
N SER A 782 11.34 -87.84 43.14
CA SER A 782 10.27 -88.64 42.52
C SER A 782 9.44 -87.77 41.57
N GLY A 783 10.10 -87.29 40.51
CA GLY A 783 9.51 -86.33 39.56
C GLY A 783 9.39 -84.91 40.12
N ASN A 784 10.13 -84.56 41.17
CA ASN A 784 10.20 -83.20 41.69
C ASN A 784 10.87 -82.27 40.67
N THR A 785 10.32 -81.08 40.50
CA THR A 785 10.91 -80.04 39.64
C THR A 785 10.90 -78.67 40.33
N THR A 786 11.65 -77.71 39.76
CA THR A 786 11.45 -76.28 39.99
C THR A 786 11.33 -75.62 38.62
N ALA A 787 10.25 -74.87 38.41
CA ALA A 787 10.10 -74.13 37.17
C ALA A 787 11.26 -73.12 36.99
N GLY A 788 11.84 -73.05 35.81
CA GLY A 788 12.68 -71.94 35.39
C GLY A 788 11.86 -70.66 35.29
N GLY A 789 12.53 -69.52 35.47
CA GLY A 789 11.89 -68.21 35.47
C GLY A 789 11.16 -67.94 34.16
N SER A 790 9.93 -67.43 34.23
CA SER A 790 9.20 -67.01 33.02
C SER A 790 9.96 -65.88 32.32
N GLY A 791 10.12 -65.97 31.00
CA GLY A 791 10.65 -64.87 30.21
C GLY A 791 9.74 -63.64 30.26
N GLY A 792 10.29 -62.46 30.00
CA GLY A 792 9.52 -61.22 29.85
C GLY A 792 8.56 -61.34 28.66
N VAL A 793 7.28 -61.00 28.86
CA VAL A 793 6.23 -61.19 27.84
C VAL A 793 5.83 -59.83 27.25
N LYS A 794 6.15 -59.61 25.98
CA LYS A 794 5.87 -58.35 25.26
C LYS A 794 5.50 -58.64 23.80
N THR A 795 4.61 -57.82 23.25
CA THR A 795 4.19 -57.87 21.85
C THR A 795 4.15 -56.46 21.29
N CYS A 796 4.99 -56.19 20.29
CA CYS A 796 5.12 -54.91 19.61
C CYS A 796 4.44 -55.01 18.25
N GLY A 797 3.44 -54.18 17.95
CA GLY A 797 2.75 -54.18 16.64
C GLY A 797 2.14 -55.53 16.22
N GLY A 798 1.84 -56.43 17.17
CA GLY A 798 1.40 -57.81 16.92
C GLY A 798 2.53 -58.85 16.82
N THR A 799 3.79 -58.43 16.72
CA THR A 799 4.97 -59.29 16.76
C THR A 799 5.39 -59.55 18.21
N SER A 800 5.46 -60.81 18.66
CA SER A 800 5.95 -61.10 20.01
C SER A 800 7.47 -61.08 20.07
N VAL A 801 8.00 -60.25 20.96
CA VAL A 801 9.43 -60.07 21.25
C VAL A 801 9.82 -60.70 22.60
N SER A 802 8.95 -61.58 23.12
CA SER A 802 9.08 -62.18 24.45
C SER A 802 10.40 -62.94 24.63
N GLY A 803 10.98 -62.81 25.83
CA GLY A 803 12.18 -63.56 26.22
C GLY A 803 11.90 -65.04 26.44
N GLY A 804 12.95 -65.85 26.37
CA GLY A 804 12.89 -67.28 26.64
C GLY A 804 12.63 -67.56 28.13
N LYS A 805 11.80 -68.57 28.42
CA LYS A 805 11.68 -69.13 29.77
C LYS A 805 13.04 -69.74 30.19
N GLY A 806 13.45 -69.63 31.44
CA GLY A 806 14.59 -70.39 31.95
C GLY A 806 14.32 -71.89 32.00
N GLY A 807 15.38 -72.70 32.04
CA GLY A 807 15.27 -74.16 32.15
C GLY A 807 14.72 -74.63 33.50
N ASP A 808 13.93 -75.70 33.48
CA ASP A 808 13.37 -76.31 34.69
C ASP A 808 14.42 -77.21 35.35
N SER A 809 14.71 -77.01 36.64
CA SER A 809 15.51 -77.98 37.39
C SER A 809 14.67 -79.22 37.64
N ILE A 810 15.13 -80.40 37.25
CA ILE A 810 14.41 -81.68 37.44
C ILE A 810 15.27 -82.66 38.25
N CYS A 811 14.72 -83.83 38.60
CA CYS A 811 15.45 -84.80 39.40
C CYS A 811 16.82 -85.15 38.80
N PRO A 812 17.91 -85.06 39.59
CA PRO A 812 19.21 -85.49 39.12
C PRO A 812 19.21 -86.98 38.82
N ASP A 813 19.99 -87.36 37.81
CA ASP A 813 20.25 -88.75 37.45
C ASP A 813 21.70 -88.83 36.98
N TYR A 814 22.58 -89.37 37.82
CA TYR A 814 24.02 -89.31 37.55
C TYR A 814 24.48 -90.28 36.45
N ASP A 815 23.66 -91.26 36.06
CA ASP A 815 23.93 -92.22 34.98
C ASP A 815 22.62 -92.68 34.33
N GLU A 816 22.13 -91.91 33.35
CA GLU A 816 20.81 -92.07 32.71
C GLU A 816 20.59 -93.43 32.02
N ASN A 817 21.64 -94.25 31.88
CA ASN A 817 21.57 -95.60 31.32
C ASN A 817 21.62 -96.72 32.37
N GLY A 818 21.72 -96.41 33.68
CA GLY A 818 22.13 -97.36 34.70
C GLY A 818 21.43 -97.24 36.05
N SER A 819 21.75 -98.19 36.94
CA SER A 819 21.48 -98.07 38.38
C SER A 819 22.77 -98.46 39.09
N GLN A 820 23.36 -97.48 39.79
CA GLN A 820 24.75 -97.49 40.25
C GLN A 820 25.18 -98.75 41.06
N PRO A 821 26.47 -99.15 41.06
CA PRO A 821 27.61 -98.63 40.28
C PRO A 821 28.39 -99.73 39.49
N SER A 822 29.05 -99.33 38.40
CA SER A 822 29.98 -100.18 37.62
C SER A 822 31.12 -99.33 37.02
N SER A 823 32.23 -99.96 36.63
CA SER A 823 33.39 -99.31 36.00
C SER A 823 33.23 -99.05 34.49
N ASP A 824 32.01 -98.72 34.06
CA ASP A 824 31.67 -98.34 32.69
C ASP A 824 31.90 -96.83 32.45
N PRO A 825 31.88 -96.34 31.21
CA PRO A 825 31.97 -94.91 30.95
C PRO A 825 30.66 -94.23 31.37
N VAL A 826 30.71 -93.42 32.44
CA VAL A 826 29.56 -92.63 32.93
C VAL A 826 28.94 -91.84 31.77
N THR A 827 27.68 -92.13 31.45
CA THR A 827 26.90 -91.48 30.40
C THR A 827 25.79 -90.65 31.00
N GLN A 828 26.04 -89.35 31.14
CA GLN A 828 25.01 -88.34 31.29
C GLN A 828 24.75 -87.66 29.94
N THR A 829 23.55 -87.14 29.77
CA THR A 829 23.20 -86.13 28.78
C THR A 829 22.39 -85.02 29.43
N SER A 830 22.43 -83.82 28.84
CA SER A 830 21.60 -82.69 29.24
C SER A 830 20.13 -82.96 28.90
N LYS A 831 19.20 -82.93 29.86
CA LYS A 831 17.80 -83.30 29.60
C LYS A 831 17.05 -82.11 28.99
N PRO A 832 16.26 -82.27 27.90
CA PRO A 832 15.64 -81.14 27.17
C PRO A 832 14.73 -80.18 27.96
N ALA A 833 14.33 -80.49 29.19
CA ALA A 833 13.57 -79.61 30.06
C ALA A 833 14.45 -78.61 30.86
N GLU A 834 15.73 -78.94 31.03
CA GLU A 834 16.72 -78.17 31.81
C GLU A 834 17.37 -77.06 30.96
N TYR A 835 17.25 -77.18 29.64
CA TYR A 835 17.61 -76.14 28.68
C TYR A 835 16.79 -74.87 28.89
N GLY A 836 17.42 -73.72 28.71
CA GLY A 836 16.69 -72.48 28.49
C GLY A 836 15.76 -72.57 27.27
N GLY A 837 14.74 -71.72 27.25
CA GLY A 837 14.00 -71.38 26.04
C GLY A 837 14.79 -70.37 25.21
N LYS A 838 14.76 -70.51 23.89
CA LYS A 838 15.21 -69.47 22.97
C LYS A 838 14.20 -68.30 22.98
N GLY A 839 14.69 -67.07 22.93
CA GLY A 839 13.86 -65.86 22.82
C GLY A 839 13.14 -65.74 21.47
N LEU A 840 12.00 -65.03 21.44
CA LEU A 840 11.21 -64.80 20.23
C LEU A 840 11.78 -63.63 19.39
N ASN A 841 11.23 -63.42 18.18
CA ASN A 841 11.69 -62.44 17.19
C ASN A 841 13.21 -62.55 16.89
N SER A 842 13.63 -63.69 16.35
CA SER A 842 15.06 -64.03 16.14
C SER A 842 15.93 -63.95 17.40
N GLY A 843 15.30 -64.09 18.57
CA GLY A 843 15.89 -63.85 19.90
C GLY A 843 17.11 -64.69 20.25
N GLY A 844 17.68 -64.35 21.41
CA GLY A 844 18.86 -64.98 21.97
C GLY A 844 18.68 -66.48 22.19
N ASN A 845 19.71 -67.25 21.85
CA ASN A 845 19.75 -68.68 22.08
C ASN A 845 19.65 -69.00 23.59
N ALA A 846 19.08 -70.17 23.88
CA ALA A 846 19.03 -70.75 25.21
C ALA A 846 20.42 -70.93 25.84
N GLY A 847 20.49 -70.86 27.16
CA GLY A 847 21.58 -71.43 27.93
C GLY A 847 21.45 -72.95 28.02
N GLU A 848 22.56 -73.66 27.77
CA GLU A 848 22.70 -75.10 28.05
C GLU A 848 22.63 -75.36 29.57
N PRO A 849 22.09 -76.50 30.04
CA PRO A 849 22.07 -76.83 31.46
C PRO A 849 23.43 -77.32 31.98
N GLY A 850 23.58 -77.25 33.30
CA GLY A 850 24.68 -77.86 34.04
C GLY A 850 24.46 -79.36 34.28
N TRP A 851 25.56 -80.10 34.46
CA TRP A 851 25.57 -81.56 34.56
C TRP A 851 25.48 -82.06 36.01
N ASP A 852 24.81 -83.19 36.24
CA ASP A 852 24.45 -83.73 37.57
C ASP A 852 25.66 -84.30 38.35
N PHE A 853 25.59 -84.22 39.69
CA PHE A 853 26.60 -84.69 40.64
C PHE A 853 26.20 -85.97 41.37
N LEU A 854 27.21 -86.70 41.87
CA LEU A 854 27.03 -87.80 42.80
C LEU A 854 27.78 -87.53 44.11
N THR A 855 27.18 -87.88 45.25
CA THR A 855 27.89 -87.96 46.55
C THR A 855 28.18 -89.41 46.93
N TRP A 856 29.36 -89.67 47.52
CA TRP A 856 29.80 -91.02 47.86
C TRP A 856 30.46 -91.13 49.23
N ILE A 857 30.38 -92.33 49.82
CA ILE A 857 30.72 -92.69 51.22
C ILE A 857 32.23 -92.69 51.55
N GLY A 858 33.07 -92.03 50.75
CA GLY A 858 34.55 -92.10 50.87
C GLY A 858 35.08 -91.57 52.21
N GLN A 859 34.65 -90.35 52.58
CA GLN A 859 34.86 -89.76 53.90
C GLN A 859 33.64 -88.90 54.27
N GLY A 860 32.80 -89.38 55.20
CA GLY A 860 31.86 -88.52 55.94
C GLY A 860 30.65 -87.93 55.20
N CYS A 861 30.40 -88.28 53.93
CA CYS A 861 29.32 -87.69 53.10
C CYS A 861 29.47 -86.18 52.83
N SER A 862 30.69 -85.63 52.79
CA SER A 862 30.97 -84.18 52.65
C SER A 862 31.69 -83.79 51.34
N THR A 863 31.63 -84.62 50.30
CA THR A 863 32.29 -84.36 49.01
C THR A 863 31.41 -84.77 47.83
N CYS A 864 31.16 -83.82 46.93
CA CYS A 864 30.41 -84.04 45.69
C CYS A 864 31.35 -84.27 44.52
N VAL A 865 31.03 -85.24 43.67
CA VAL A 865 31.85 -85.68 42.54
C VAL A 865 31.22 -85.18 41.24
N ILE A 866 31.96 -84.34 40.51
CA ILE A 866 31.65 -83.93 39.14
C ILE A 866 32.14 -85.03 38.19
N PRO A 867 31.40 -85.41 37.13
CA PRO A 867 31.87 -86.38 36.15
C PRO A 867 33.24 -85.98 35.53
N PRO A 868 34.16 -86.93 35.28
CA PRO A 868 35.53 -86.64 34.84
C PRO A 868 35.63 -86.12 33.39
N GLN A 869 34.50 -85.87 32.71
CA GLN A 869 34.44 -85.40 31.32
C GLN A 869 34.66 -83.88 31.16
N ASN A 870 34.87 -83.13 32.25
CA ASN A 870 35.14 -81.68 32.24
C ASN A 870 33.98 -80.83 31.68
N HIS A 871 32.75 -81.18 32.06
CA HIS A 871 31.52 -80.45 31.67
C HIS A 871 31.25 -79.21 32.55
N ALA A 872 30.41 -78.31 32.03
CA ALA A 872 29.85 -77.21 32.82
C ALA A 872 28.83 -77.74 33.82
N TRP A 873 28.84 -77.21 35.03
CA TRP A 873 28.10 -77.75 36.17
C TRP A 873 27.07 -76.77 36.74
N ASN A 874 27.35 -75.46 36.66
CA ASN A 874 26.32 -74.43 36.64
C ASN A 874 25.62 -74.43 35.27
N GLY A 875 24.34 -74.03 35.24
CA GLY A 875 23.66 -73.71 34.00
C GLY A 875 24.32 -72.54 33.29
N ALA A 876 24.42 -72.60 31.97
CA ALA A 876 24.93 -71.50 31.17
C ALA A 876 23.90 -70.36 31.08
N ASP A 877 24.40 -69.13 31.01
CA ASP A 877 23.56 -67.95 30.78
C ASP A 877 22.94 -68.00 29.37
N GLY A 878 21.76 -67.40 29.21
CA GLY A 878 21.18 -67.20 27.88
C GLY A 878 22.02 -66.22 27.04
N ALA A 879 21.94 -66.33 25.72
CA ALA A 879 22.47 -65.28 24.85
C ALA A 879 21.51 -64.08 24.79
N ALA A 880 22.04 -62.87 24.63
CA ALA A 880 21.23 -61.65 24.47
C ALA A 880 20.35 -61.70 23.21
N GLY A 881 19.23 -60.99 23.24
CA GLY A 881 18.44 -60.73 22.03
C GLY A 881 19.18 -59.80 21.07
N PRO A 882 19.03 -59.96 19.74
CA PRO A 882 19.57 -59.00 18.77
C PRO A 882 18.87 -57.64 18.89
N GLU A 883 19.65 -56.57 18.73
CA GLU A 883 19.16 -55.19 18.66
C GLU A 883 18.30 -54.96 17.41
N GLY A 884 17.28 -54.13 17.53
CA GLY A 884 16.44 -53.71 16.41
C GLY A 884 17.15 -52.69 15.50
N THR A 885 17.10 -52.90 14.19
CA THR A 885 17.68 -51.94 13.23
C THR A 885 16.82 -50.68 13.09
N ALA A 886 17.45 -49.51 13.03
CA ALA A 886 16.75 -48.25 12.78
C ALA A 886 16.03 -48.22 11.42
N GLY A 887 14.97 -47.43 11.32
CA GLY A 887 14.20 -47.25 10.08
C GLY A 887 14.98 -46.55 8.96
N ILE A 888 14.56 -46.75 7.71
CA ILE A 888 15.14 -46.09 6.52
C ILE A 888 14.68 -44.62 6.50
N SER A 889 15.59 -43.68 6.20
CA SER A 889 15.31 -42.23 6.09
C SER A 889 14.06 -41.89 5.28
N GLY A 890 13.25 -40.96 5.78
CA GLY A 890 12.30 -40.24 4.94
C GLY A 890 13.04 -39.37 3.94
N LEU A 891 12.78 -39.55 2.64
CA LEU A 891 13.41 -38.76 1.59
C LEU A 891 12.73 -37.40 1.49
N GLY A 892 13.48 -36.31 1.59
CA GLY A 892 13.03 -34.99 1.16
C GLY A 892 12.69 -34.98 -0.33
N CYS A 893 11.85 -34.02 -0.73
CA CYS A 893 11.45 -33.90 -2.14
C CYS A 893 12.64 -33.62 -3.08
N ASP A 894 12.57 -34.17 -4.30
CA ASP A 894 13.62 -34.05 -5.32
C ASP A 894 13.24 -33.14 -6.51
N ASP A 895 12.01 -32.64 -6.57
CA ASP A 895 11.49 -31.80 -7.67
C ASP A 895 11.12 -30.40 -7.16
N ALA A 896 11.90 -29.40 -7.59
CA ALA A 896 11.75 -28.00 -7.24
C ALA A 896 10.69 -27.23 -8.05
N VAL A 897 10.08 -27.84 -9.06
CA VAL A 897 9.11 -27.18 -9.97
C VAL A 897 7.67 -27.50 -9.60
N GLY A 898 7.41 -28.67 -9.01
CA GLY A 898 6.06 -29.11 -8.64
C GLY A 898 5.17 -29.44 -9.84
N GLU A 899 3.91 -29.76 -9.57
CA GLU A 899 2.95 -30.22 -10.59
C GLU A 899 1.69 -29.34 -10.69
N VAL A 900 0.96 -29.49 -11.80
CA VAL A 900 -0.34 -28.83 -12.00
C VAL A 900 -1.42 -29.89 -12.06
N VAL A 901 -2.30 -29.90 -11.06
CA VAL A 901 -3.41 -30.86 -10.92
C VAL A 901 -4.72 -30.10 -11.05
N SER A 902 -5.61 -30.56 -11.93
CA SER A 902 -6.93 -29.95 -12.17
C SER A 902 -6.93 -28.44 -12.47
N GLY A 903 -5.80 -27.88 -12.91
CA GLY A 903 -5.61 -26.45 -13.20
C GLY A 903 -5.11 -25.60 -12.02
N GLN A 904 -4.62 -26.20 -10.93
CA GLN A 904 -3.96 -25.50 -9.81
C GLN A 904 -2.55 -26.06 -9.63
N TRP A 905 -1.59 -25.23 -9.22
CA TRP A 905 -0.24 -25.68 -8.88
C TRP A 905 -0.16 -26.26 -7.47
N PHE A 906 0.54 -27.38 -7.33
CA PHE A 906 0.84 -28.05 -6.07
C PHE A 906 2.33 -28.39 -5.97
N GLY A 907 2.93 -28.11 -4.81
CA GLY A 907 4.29 -28.49 -4.49
C GLY A 907 4.39 -29.93 -3.95
N ILE A 908 5.57 -30.54 -4.09
CA ILE A 908 5.81 -31.93 -3.71
C ILE A 908 6.34 -32.02 -2.27
N GLY A 909 5.61 -32.71 -1.41
CA GLY A 909 6.01 -32.98 -0.02
C GLY A 909 7.15 -33.99 0.10
N GLY A 910 7.69 -34.16 1.31
CA GLY A 910 8.64 -35.23 1.60
C GLY A 910 8.00 -36.62 1.66
N GLY A 911 8.83 -37.65 1.74
CA GLY A 911 8.45 -39.01 2.14
C GLY A 911 8.53 -39.19 3.65
N GLY A 912 7.57 -39.90 4.25
CA GLY A 912 7.59 -40.21 5.68
C GLY A 912 8.75 -41.13 6.07
N GLY A 913 9.22 -41.00 7.31
CA GLY A 913 10.18 -41.92 7.91
C GLY A 913 9.57 -43.30 8.13
N VAL A 914 10.41 -44.32 8.13
CA VAL A 914 10.05 -45.71 8.41
C VAL A 914 10.26 -46.01 9.89
N ALA A 915 9.40 -46.85 10.48
CA ALA A 915 9.60 -47.34 11.85
C ALA A 915 10.88 -48.21 11.96
N GLY A 916 11.50 -48.19 13.13
CA GLY A 916 12.58 -49.14 13.45
C GLY A 916 12.03 -50.54 13.72
N LEU A 917 12.85 -51.57 13.49
CA LEU A 917 12.49 -52.94 13.83
C LEU A 917 12.52 -53.12 15.36
N HIS A 918 11.64 -53.97 15.89
CA HIS A 918 11.65 -54.32 17.31
C HIS A 918 12.83 -55.25 17.63
N GLY A 919 13.37 -55.15 18.85
CA GLY A 919 14.43 -56.03 19.32
C GLY A 919 13.98 -57.49 19.47
N GLY A 920 14.92 -58.42 19.52
CA GLY A 920 14.65 -59.82 19.84
C GLY A 920 14.59 -60.07 21.35
N GLY A 921 13.85 -61.09 21.78
CA GLY A 921 13.83 -61.52 23.18
C GLY A 921 15.17 -62.15 23.60
N GLY A 922 15.59 -61.96 24.85
CA GLY A 922 16.76 -62.64 25.40
C GLY A 922 16.51 -64.13 25.59
N GLY A 923 17.56 -64.96 25.52
CA GLY A 923 17.47 -66.38 25.88
C GLY A 923 17.24 -66.57 27.37
N GLY A 924 16.52 -67.63 27.75
CA GLY A 924 16.52 -68.11 29.13
C GLY A 924 17.83 -68.83 29.45
N GLY A 925 18.29 -68.73 30.70
CA GLY A 925 19.43 -69.52 31.18
C GLY A 925 19.07 -70.99 31.38
N GLY A 926 20.06 -71.87 31.35
CA GLY A 926 19.90 -73.28 31.70
C GLY A 926 19.72 -73.50 33.21
N ALA A 927 19.14 -74.62 33.62
CA ALA A 927 19.20 -75.07 35.01
C ALA A 927 20.63 -75.49 35.40
N GLY A 928 20.99 -75.38 36.68
CA GLY A 928 22.21 -75.99 37.22
C GLY A 928 21.99 -77.47 37.52
N GLY A 929 23.06 -78.26 37.51
CA GLY A 929 23.00 -79.68 37.88
C GLY A 929 22.50 -79.91 39.31
N GLY A 930 21.73 -80.99 39.49
CA GLY A 930 21.33 -81.50 40.80
C GLY A 930 22.33 -82.49 41.38
N VAL A 931 22.08 -82.97 42.59
CA VAL A 931 22.93 -83.93 43.31
C VAL A 931 22.14 -85.19 43.62
N GLU A 932 22.56 -86.34 43.08
CA GLU A 932 22.09 -87.65 43.52
C GLU A 932 22.83 -88.06 44.81
N ILE A 933 22.09 -88.49 45.84
CA ILE A 933 22.69 -88.88 47.14
C ILE A 933 22.65 -90.39 47.36
N TRP A 934 23.75 -91.06 47.02
CA TRP A 934 23.86 -92.51 47.11
C TRP A 934 24.37 -92.99 48.48
N SER A 935 23.53 -93.75 49.19
CA SER A 935 23.85 -94.47 50.43
C SER A 935 24.26 -93.63 51.65
N CYS A 936 24.22 -92.30 51.57
CA CYS A 936 24.12 -91.41 52.72
C CYS A 936 22.63 -91.22 53.10
N ASN A 937 22.30 -90.95 54.37
CA ASN A 937 20.90 -90.74 54.82
C ASN A 937 20.33 -89.34 54.45
N GLY A 938 20.74 -88.79 53.31
CA GLY A 938 20.30 -87.49 52.79
C GLY A 938 19.13 -87.60 51.80
N GLY A 939 18.69 -86.44 51.32
CA GLY A 939 17.86 -86.31 50.12
C GLY A 939 18.69 -85.96 48.89
N ASP A 940 18.13 -86.18 47.71
CA ASP A 940 18.65 -85.65 46.46
C ASP A 940 18.38 -84.15 46.38
N ASP A 941 19.29 -83.41 45.76
CA ASP A 941 19.18 -81.95 45.61
C ASP A 941 18.81 -81.56 44.18
N LEU A 942 17.78 -80.72 44.00
CA LEU A 942 17.57 -80.03 42.73
C LEU A 942 18.51 -78.82 42.64
N GLY A 943 19.18 -78.67 41.50
CA GLY A 943 19.92 -77.46 41.15
C GLY A 943 19.02 -76.22 41.05
N GLY A 944 19.64 -75.04 40.99
CA GLY A 944 18.92 -73.80 40.73
C GLY A 944 18.33 -73.82 39.31
N SER A 945 17.03 -73.53 39.16
CA SER A 945 16.43 -73.43 37.83
C SER A 945 16.89 -72.16 37.11
N GLY A 946 16.85 -72.17 35.78
CA GLY A 946 17.36 -71.07 34.97
C GLY A 946 16.55 -69.78 35.11
N GLY A 947 17.20 -68.63 34.93
CA GLY A 947 16.53 -67.33 34.84
C GLY A 947 15.81 -67.15 33.50
N GLY A 948 14.65 -66.49 33.50
CA GLY A 948 13.95 -66.13 32.26
C GLY A 948 14.61 -64.94 31.57
N GLY A 949 14.77 -64.98 30.26
CA GLY A 949 15.26 -63.84 29.47
C GLY A 949 14.26 -62.68 29.47
N GLY A 950 14.73 -61.45 29.37
CA GLY A 950 13.88 -60.27 29.17
C GLY A 950 13.34 -60.22 27.73
N SER A 951 12.23 -59.50 27.52
CA SER A 951 11.74 -59.27 26.15
C SER A 951 12.59 -58.22 25.43
N GLY A 952 12.57 -58.25 24.09
CA GLY A 952 13.02 -57.10 23.31
C GLY A 952 12.17 -55.86 23.59
N GLY A 953 12.73 -54.69 23.30
CA GLY A 953 12.00 -53.42 23.24
C GLY A 953 11.34 -53.19 21.89
N CYS A 954 10.29 -52.38 21.86
CA CYS A 954 9.60 -52.04 20.62
C CYS A 954 10.39 -50.97 19.84
N GLY A 955 10.62 -51.19 18.54
CA GLY A 955 11.14 -50.13 17.66
C GLY A 955 10.18 -48.94 17.56
N GLY A 956 10.73 -47.72 17.53
CA GLY A 956 9.97 -46.46 17.46
C GLY A 956 9.42 -46.19 16.06
N SER A 957 8.36 -45.38 15.95
CA SER A 957 7.77 -45.05 14.65
C SER A 957 8.59 -43.99 13.92
N GLY A 958 8.57 -44.02 12.58
CA GLY A 958 9.13 -42.93 11.78
C GLY A 958 8.35 -41.63 11.96
N GLY A 959 9.01 -40.50 11.71
CA GLY A 959 8.41 -39.17 11.66
C GLY A 959 7.64 -38.94 10.37
N SER A 960 6.59 -38.12 10.42
CA SER A 960 5.78 -37.78 9.24
C SER A 960 6.56 -36.85 8.30
N ALA A 961 6.23 -36.84 7.01
CA ALA A 961 6.82 -35.89 6.07
C ALA A 961 6.38 -34.45 6.35
N GLY A 962 7.22 -33.49 5.99
CA GLY A 962 6.79 -32.10 5.83
C GLY A 962 6.09 -31.88 4.48
N THR A 963 5.07 -31.02 4.44
CA THR A 963 4.37 -30.68 3.19
C THR A 963 5.15 -29.63 2.40
N ALA A 964 4.87 -29.48 1.11
CA ALA A 964 5.44 -28.39 0.33
C ALA A 964 4.88 -27.01 0.75
N GLY A 965 5.62 -25.95 0.41
CA GLY A 965 5.13 -24.58 0.38
C GLY A 965 4.40 -24.26 -0.94
N GLY A 966 3.52 -23.26 -0.91
CA GLY A 966 2.71 -22.81 -2.04
C GLY A 966 3.48 -21.92 -3.02
N GLY A 967 3.11 -21.97 -4.30
CA GLY A 967 3.77 -21.19 -5.35
C GLY A 967 3.29 -19.74 -5.41
N SER A 968 4.17 -18.83 -5.84
CA SER A 968 3.85 -17.43 -6.19
C SER A 968 3.86 -17.26 -7.70
N PHE A 969 2.78 -16.69 -8.25
CA PHE A 969 2.60 -16.53 -9.69
C PHE A 969 2.08 -15.13 -10.04
N GLY A 970 2.80 -14.40 -10.91
CA GLY A 970 2.31 -13.14 -11.48
C GLY A 970 1.12 -13.39 -12.39
N ILE A 971 1.34 -14.15 -13.47
CA ILE A 971 0.29 -14.65 -14.36
C ILE A 971 0.42 -16.17 -14.49
N PHE A 972 -0.62 -16.90 -14.12
CA PHE A 972 -0.66 -18.37 -14.21
C PHE A 972 -1.64 -18.79 -15.31
N VAL A 973 -1.15 -19.51 -16.33
CA VAL A 973 -1.94 -19.88 -17.50
C VAL A 973 -2.00 -21.41 -17.63
N THR A 974 -3.20 -21.98 -17.58
CA THR A 974 -3.41 -23.43 -17.62
C THR A 974 -4.50 -23.86 -18.60
N TRP A 975 -4.36 -25.04 -19.20
CA TRP A 975 -5.37 -25.65 -20.05
C TRP A 975 -5.56 -27.13 -19.71
N ALA A 976 -6.81 -27.55 -19.51
CA ALA A 976 -7.17 -28.95 -19.29
C ALA A 976 -7.08 -29.80 -20.58
N ASN A 977 -7.08 -29.15 -21.75
CA ASN A 977 -6.87 -29.75 -23.06
C ASN A 977 -6.03 -28.80 -23.91
N THR A 978 -5.16 -29.34 -24.80
CA THR A 978 -4.36 -28.53 -25.73
C THR A 978 -5.25 -27.50 -26.45
N PRO A 979 -4.99 -26.18 -26.31
CA PRO A 979 -5.88 -25.16 -26.86
C PRO A 979 -5.80 -25.08 -28.39
N ALA A 980 -6.76 -24.40 -29.01
CA ALA A 980 -6.71 -24.10 -30.45
C ALA A 980 -5.74 -22.93 -30.73
N THR A 981 -5.93 -21.82 -30.02
CA THR A 981 -5.17 -20.56 -30.09
C THR A 981 -4.63 -20.20 -28.70
N LEU A 982 -3.74 -19.20 -28.59
CA LEU A 982 -3.18 -18.75 -27.30
C LEU A 982 -3.70 -17.34 -26.95
N PRO A 983 -3.90 -17.03 -25.65
CA PRO A 983 -4.22 -15.68 -25.20
C PRO A 983 -3.06 -14.73 -25.49
N LYS A 984 -3.38 -13.44 -25.65
CA LYS A 984 -2.40 -12.38 -25.90
C LYS A 984 -2.02 -11.76 -24.56
N ILE A 985 -0.77 -11.89 -24.15
CA ILE A 985 -0.25 -11.34 -22.89
C ILE A 985 0.97 -10.49 -23.24
N SER A 986 0.86 -9.17 -23.17
CA SER A 986 1.87 -8.24 -23.69
C SER A 986 1.85 -6.88 -22.97
N LEU A 987 2.95 -6.15 -22.95
CA LEU A 987 3.09 -4.84 -22.31
C LEU A 987 2.75 -4.83 -20.81
N ASN A 988 2.82 -5.98 -20.11
CA ASN A 988 2.65 -6.05 -18.67
C ASN A 988 4.03 -5.97 -17.97
N THR A 989 4.06 -5.32 -16.81
CA THR A 989 5.24 -5.23 -15.93
C THR A 989 5.02 -6.15 -14.74
N ILE A 990 5.83 -7.19 -14.59
CA ILE A 990 5.56 -8.29 -13.64
C ILE A 990 6.67 -8.38 -12.59
N ARG A 991 6.28 -8.28 -11.31
CA ARG A 991 7.14 -8.53 -10.15
C ARG A 991 6.66 -9.79 -9.43
N ARG A 992 7.59 -10.71 -9.19
CA ARG A 992 7.33 -12.01 -8.54
C ARG A 992 7.31 -11.85 -7.01
N GLY A 993 6.47 -12.61 -6.32
CA GLY A 993 6.48 -12.76 -4.86
C GLY A 993 7.34 -13.95 -4.44
N ASN A 994 7.42 -14.24 -3.15
CA ASN A 994 8.15 -15.41 -2.66
C ASN A 994 7.28 -16.66 -2.69
N GLY A 995 7.86 -17.80 -3.10
CA GLY A 995 7.24 -19.09 -2.83
C GLY A 995 7.36 -19.45 -1.34
N GLY A 996 6.37 -20.16 -0.80
CA GLY A 996 6.35 -20.54 0.61
C GLY A 996 7.49 -21.49 0.99
N ILE A 997 8.03 -21.39 2.20
CA ILE A 997 9.06 -22.31 2.71
C ILE A 997 8.47 -23.70 2.85
N GLY A 998 9.20 -24.74 2.43
CA GLY A 998 8.80 -26.14 2.58
C GLY A 998 8.79 -26.56 4.05
N GLY A 999 7.80 -27.37 4.44
CA GLY A 999 7.67 -27.87 5.80
C GLY A 999 8.81 -28.82 6.19
N ASN A 1000 9.31 -28.69 7.42
CA ASN A 1000 10.33 -29.61 7.94
C ASN A 1000 9.74 -31.02 8.16
N GLY A 1001 10.56 -32.05 7.99
CA GLY A 1001 10.19 -33.42 8.33
C GLY A 1001 10.08 -33.64 9.83
N GLY A 1002 9.14 -34.49 10.25
CA GLY A 1002 8.93 -34.83 11.66
C GLY A 1002 10.04 -35.70 12.24
N LEU A 1003 10.23 -35.62 13.55
CA LEU A 1003 11.30 -36.32 14.25
C LEU A 1003 11.08 -37.84 14.25
N GLY A 1004 12.14 -38.62 14.24
CA GLY A 1004 12.07 -40.08 14.36
C GLY A 1004 11.91 -40.53 15.82
N GLY A 1005 10.95 -41.40 16.10
CA GLY A 1005 10.66 -41.89 17.46
C GLY A 1005 11.78 -42.78 18.01
N ILE A 1006 12.12 -42.60 19.29
CA ILE A 1006 13.13 -43.40 19.99
C ILE A 1006 12.63 -44.85 20.13
N GLY A 1007 13.50 -45.86 19.97
CA GLY A 1007 13.14 -47.25 20.21
C GLY A 1007 13.29 -47.62 21.70
N GLY A 1008 12.36 -48.44 22.20
CA GLY A 1008 12.28 -48.80 23.62
C GLY A 1008 13.39 -49.73 24.09
N ILE A 1009 13.70 -49.65 25.37
CA ILE A 1009 14.85 -50.32 25.99
C ILE A 1009 14.58 -51.82 26.18
N GLY A 1010 15.52 -52.67 25.79
CA GLY A 1010 15.47 -54.12 25.93
C GLY A 1010 15.43 -54.57 27.39
N GLY A 1011 14.43 -55.38 27.74
CA GLY A 1011 14.12 -55.80 29.10
C GLY A 1011 15.23 -56.64 29.73
N LEU A 1012 15.45 -56.46 31.03
CA LEU A 1012 16.50 -57.19 31.77
C LEU A 1012 16.16 -58.68 31.93
N GLY A 1013 17.20 -59.52 31.87
CA GLY A 1013 17.07 -60.94 32.19
C GLY A 1013 16.95 -61.20 33.69
N GLY A 1014 16.21 -62.24 34.05
CA GLY A 1014 16.05 -62.69 35.43
C GLY A 1014 17.27 -63.44 35.93
N ALA A 1015 17.58 -63.30 37.22
CA ALA A 1015 18.69 -64.02 37.85
C ALA A 1015 18.49 -65.54 37.81
N GLY A 1016 19.57 -66.31 37.64
CA GLY A 1016 19.55 -67.76 37.81
C GLY A 1016 19.26 -68.16 39.27
N GLY A 1017 18.69 -69.35 39.48
CA GLY A 1017 18.47 -69.90 40.81
C GLY A 1017 19.80 -70.10 41.55
N VAL A 1018 19.92 -69.57 42.78
CA VAL A 1018 21.17 -69.66 43.55
C VAL A 1018 21.52 -71.09 43.95
N SER A 1019 22.82 -71.39 44.02
CA SER A 1019 23.38 -72.70 44.34
C SER A 1019 23.22 -73.11 45.81
N GLY A 1020 23.48 -74.38 46.09
CA GLY A 1020 23.39 -74.97 47.42
C GLY A 1020 24.54 -74.63 48.37
N ALA A 1021 25.67 -74.12 47.87
CA ALA A 1021 26.95 -73.98 48.59
C ALA A 1021 26.97 -73.03 49.82
N THR A 1022 25.80 -72.63 50.35
CA THR A 1022 25.61 -71.82 51.56
C THR A 1022 24.89 -72.58 52.71
N LYS A 1023 24.52 -73.86 52.52
CA LYS A 1023 23.92 -74.72 53.58
C LYS A 1023 24.94 -75.81 54.02
N PRO A 1024 24.61 -76.83 54.85
CA PRO A 1024 25.63 -77.71 55.44
C PRO A 1024 26.28 -78.64 54.40
N GLU A 1025 27.37 -79.30 54.79
CA GLU A 1025 28.39 -79.97 53.95
C GLU A 1025 27.92 -81.03 52.93
N THR A 1026 26.63 -81.38 52.91
CA THR A 1026 26.01 -82.23 51.87
C THR A 1026 25.40 -81.46 50.70
N PHE A 1027 25.02 -80.19 50.89
CA PHE A 1027 24.15 -79.43 49.98
C PHE A 1027 24.98 -78.65 48.94
N CYS A 1028 25.22 -79.25 47.77
CA CYS A 1028 26.20 -78.76 46.79
C CYS A 1028 25.65 -78.51 45.38
N ALA A 1029 24.34 -78.63 45.17
CA ALA A 1029 23.69 -78.42 43.87
C ALA A 1029 24.02 -77.05 43.26
N ALA A 1030 24.11 -77.00 41.93
CA ALA A 1030 24.67 -75.86 41.23
C ALA A 1030 23.69 -74.70 41.06
N GLN A 1031 24.19 -73.53 40.61
CA GLN A 1031 23.32 -72.41 40.25
C GLN A 1031 22.79 -72.57 38.82
N GLY A 1032 21.58 -72.08 38.59
CA GLY A 1032 21.06 -71.85 37.25
C GLY A 1032 21.79 -70.70 36.56
N GLY A 1033 21.78 -70.72 35.24
CA GLY A 1033 22.25 -69.60 34.43
C GLY A 1033 21.29 -68.41 34.49
N TYR A 1034 21.81 -67.22 34.28
CA TYR A 1034 21.03 -65.99 34.14
C TYR A 1034 20.24 -66.03 32.83
N GLY A 1035 19.00 -65.52 32.88
CA GLY A 1035 18.32 -65.09 31.67
C GLY A 1035 19.05 -63.90 31.07
N ALA A 1036 19.04 -63.78 29.75
CA ALA A 1036 19.70 -62.67 29.06
C ALA A 1036 18.79 -61.44 28.95
N ARG A 1037 19.40 -60.29 28.67
CA ARG A 1037 18.68 -59.09 28.23
C ARG A 1037 18.04 -59.32 26.85
N GLY A 1038 16.86 -58.75 26.62
CA GLY A 1038 16.38 -58.55 25.25
C GLY A 1038 17.14 -57.44 24.54
N GLY A 1039 17.05 -57.38 23.21
CA GLY A 1039 17.59 -56.27 22.43
C GLY A 1039 16.72 -55.01 22.55
N ASP A 1040 17.35 -53.85 22.43
CA ASP A 1040 16.69 -52.56 22.27
C ASP A 1040 15.89 -52.51 20.96
N GLY A 1041 14.83 -51.71 20.93
CA GLY A 1041 14.11 -51.39 19.71
C GLY A 1041 14.91 -50.43 18.82
N GLY A 1042 14.84 -50.61 17.51
CA GLY A 1042 15.44 -49.65 16.57
C GLY A 1042 14.70 -48.31 16.60
N HIS A 1043 15.43 -47.21 16.51
CA HIS A 1043 14.84 -45.87 16.35
C HIS A 1043 14.09 -45.76 15.01
N GLY A 1044 12.92 -45.15 15.00
CA GLY A 1044 12.27 -44.72 13.76
C GLY A 1044 13.07 -43.59 13.10
N SER A 1045 13.06 -43.51 11.78
CA SER A 1045 13.78 -42.45 11.06
C SER A 1045 13.00 -41.13 11.05
N GLY A 1046 13.71 -40.02 10.80
CA GLY A 1046 13.07 -38.74 10.54
C GLY A 1046 12.35 -38.72 9.19
N GLY A 1047 11.28 -37.94 9.10
CA GLY A 1047 10.58 -37.66 7.85
C GLY A 1047 11.40 -36.76 6.93
N GLY A 1048 11.14 -36.84 5.62
CA GLY A 1048 11.74 -35.95 4.63
C GLY A 1048 11.13 -34.55 4.68
N GLY A 1049 11.94 -33.54 4.35
CA GLY A 1049 11.47 -32.16 4.17
C GLY A 1049 10.67 -31.97 2.88
N GLY A 1050 9.62 -31.15 2.94
CA GLY A 1050 8.83 -30.75 1.78
C GLY A 1050 9.53 -29.69 0.94
N CYS A 1051 9.11 -29.53 -0.33
CA CYS A 1051 9.72 -28.57 -1.23
C CYS A 1051 9.28 -27.14 -0.92
N GLY A 1052 10.19 -26.20 -1.15
CA GLY A 1052 9.82 -24.81 -1.23
C GLY A 1052 8.90 -24.55 -2.43
N GLY A 1053 7.97 -23.62 -2.26
CA GLY A 1053 7.10 -23.13 -3.31
C GLY A 1053 7.90 -22.44 -4.41
N VAL A 1054 7.40 -22.54 -5.65
CA VAL A 1054 8.00 -21.84 -6.80
C VAL A 1054 7.70 -20.34 -6.79
N SER A 1055 8.43 -19.57 -7.58
CA SER A 1055 8.18 -18.15 -7.82
C SER A 1055 8.37 -17.80 -9.30
N PHE A 1056 7.26 -17.63 -10.03
CA PHE A 1056 7.25 -17.39 -11.47
C PHE A 1056 6.52 -16.10 -11.88
N GLY A 1057 7.06 -15.41 -12.89
CA GLY A 1057 6.42 -14.23 -13.48
C GLY A 1057 5.24 -14.63 -14.36
N ILE A 1058 5.50 -15.45 -15.37
CA ILE A 1058 4.47 -16.13 -16.17
C ILE A 1058 4.71 -17.64 -16.13
N PHE A 1059 3.73 -18.40 -15.63
CA PHE A 1059 3.76 -19.86 -15.62
C PHE A 1059 2.74 -20.42 -16.62
N THR A 1060 3.11 -21.45 -17.38
CA THR A 1060 2.25 -22.10 -18.39
C THR A 1060 2.19 -23.62 -18.21
N ASN A 1061 1.01 -24.21 -18.40
CA ASN A 1061 0.82 -25.66 -18.38
C ASN A 1061 -0.37 -26.12 -19.25
N GLY A 1062 -0.12 -27.04 -20.19
CA GLY A 1062 -1.16 -27.60 -21.07
C GLY A 1062 -1.20 -27.04 -22.49
N GLN A 1063 -0.25 -26.18 -22.87
CA GLN A 1063 -0.14 -25.50 -24.17
C GLN A 1063 0.04 -26.44 -25.38
N GLY A 1064 0.39 -27.71 -25.15
CA GLY A 1064 0.45 -28.77 -26.18
C GLY A 1064 1.41 -28.51 -27.33
N GLY A 1065 2.62 -28.03 -27.02
CA GLY A 1065 3.70 -27.86 -28.01
C GLY A 1065 3.58 -26.62 -28.90
N LYS A 1066 2.67 -25.68 -28.60
CA LYS A 1066 2.66 -24.35 -29.23
C LYS A 1066 3.85 -23.52 -28.79
N ASP A 1067 4.29 -22.64 -29.68
CA ASP A 1067 5.23 -21.56 -29.34
C ASP A 1067 4.55 -20.56 -28.38
N ILE A 1068 5.20 -20.34 -27.25
CA ILE A 1068 4.80 -19.42 -26.17
C ILE A 1068 5.86 -18.35 -25.91
N SER A 1069 6.91 -18.26 -26.73
CA SER A 1069 8.00 -17.29 -26.60
C SER A 1069 7.51 -15.83 -26.59
N SER A 1070 6.42 -15.53 -27.33
CA SER A 1070 5.76 -14.23 -27.35
C SER A 1070 5.20 -13.80 -25.98
N LEU A 1071 4.75 -14.76 -25.15
CA LEU A 1071 4.27 -14.48 -23.79
C LEU A 1071 5.42 -13.97 -22.90
N LYS A 1072 6.66 -14.36 -23.18
CA LYS A 1072 7.84 -13.79 -22.52
C LYS A 1072 8.27 -12.48 -23.17
N ALA A 1073 8.54 -12.52 -24.47
CA ALA A 1073 9.23 -11.46 -25.21
C ALA A 1073 8.46 -10.12 -25.31
N GLN A 1074 7.17 -10.10 -24.95
CA GLN A 1074 6.34 -8.90 -24.97
C GLN A 1074 6.07 -8.31 -23.57
N ASN A 1075 6.63 -8.86 -22.47
CA ASN A 1075 6.39 -8.37 -21.11
C ASN A 1075 7.71 -8.04 -20.39
N THR A 1076 7.64 -7.09 -19.45
CA THR A 1076 8.77 -6.62 -18.64
C THR A 1076 8.78 -7.36 -17.31
N PHE A 1077 9.93 -7.90 -16.89
CA PHE A 1077 10.08 -8.58 -15.61
C PHE A 1077 10.99 -7.77 -14.69
N ILE A 1078 10.52 -7.47 -13.48
CA ILE A 1078 11.26 -6.73 -12.46
C ILE A 1078 11.79 -7.72 -11.39
N PRO A 1079 13.00 -7.51 -10.83
CA PRO A 1079 13.49 -8.26 -9.67
C PRO A 1079 12.45 -8.38 -8.55
N GLY A 1080 12.28 -9.60 -8.06
CA GLY A 1080 11.24 -10.00 -7.14
C GLY A 1080 11.60 -11.32 -6.45
N GLY A 1081 10.65 -11.86 -5.69
CA GLY A 1081 10.89 -12.92 -4.71
C GLY A 1081 11.56 -14.19 -5.21
N ALA A 1082 12.08 -14.95 -4.26
CA ALA A 1082 12.72 -16.24 -4.50
C ALA A 1082 11.68 -17.38 -4.49
N GLY A 1083 12.07 -18.56 -4.98
CA GLY A 1083 11.40 -19.79 -4.58
C GLY A 1083 11.72 -20.05 -3.11
N GLY A 1084 10.75 -20.57 -2.36
CA GLY A 1084 10.90 -20.80 -0.94
C GLY A 1084 12.03 -21.77 -0.64
N ALA A 1085 12.65 -21.67 0.55
CA ALA A 1085 13.62 -22.68 0.98
C ALA A 1085 12.95 -24.06 1.11
N GLY A 1086 13.69 -25.13 0.79
CA GLY A 1086 13.23 -26.49 1.07
C GLY A 1086 13.26 -26.78 2.58
N GLY A 1087 12.29 -27.55 3.07
CA GLY A 1087 12.23 -27.92 4.48
C GLY A 1087 13.38 -28.83 4.88
N PHE A 1088 13.83 -28.74 6.13
CA PHE A 1088 14.85 -29.64 6.68
C PHE A 1088 14.30 -31.05 6.88
N GLY A 1089 15.16 -32.06 6.73
CA GLY A 1089 14.84 -33.43 7.13
C GLY A 1089 14.72 -33.56 8.65
N GLY A 1090 13.79 -34.37 9.13
CA GLY A 1090 13.59 -34.58 10.57
C GLY A 1090 14.79 -35.28 11.22
N VAL A 1091 15.14 -34.88 12.45
CA VAL A 1091 16.22 -35.53 13.20
C VAL A 1091 15.77 -36.85 13.83
N SER A 1092 16.71 -37.78 14.02
CA SER A 1092 16.49 -39.08 14.66
C SER A 1092 17.82 -39.57 15.26
N LEU A 1093 17.74 -40.38 16.32
CA LEU A 1093 18.89 -41.14 16.84
C LEU A 1093 19.28 -42.32 15.93
N GLY A 1094 18.42 -42.68 14.98
CA GLY A 1094 18.69 -43.62 13.89
C GLY A 1094 19.12 -42.89 12.62
N ASN A 1095 18.31 -43.01 11.57
CA ASN A 1095 18.57 -42.32 10.30
C ASN A 1095 17.76 -41.01 10.20
N PHE A 1096 18.46 -39.91 9.93
CA PHE A 1096 17.88 -38.60 9.65
C PHE A 1096 17.06 -38.63 8.36
N GLY A 1097 16.02 -37.81 8.26
CA GLY A 1097 15.39 -37.51 6.97
C GLY A 1097 16.32 -36.65 6.10
N THR A 1098 16.12 -36.61 4.79
CA THR A 1098 16.82 -35.64 3.92
C THR A 1098 16.02 -34.36 3.73
N ASN A 1099 16.72 -33.25 3.48
CA ASN A 1099 16.09 -31.95 3.21
C ASN A 1099 15.35 -31.98 1.86
N GLY A 1100 14.25 -31.24 1.77
CA GLY A 1100 13.63 -30.90 0.50
C GLY A 1100 14.44 -29.86 -0.29
N LYS A 1101 14.13 -29.68 -1.57
CA LYS A 1101 14.74 -28.63 -2.40
C LYS A 1101 14.05 -27.28 -2.25
N THR A 1102 14.84 -26.22 -2.35
CA THR A 1102 14.37 -24.86 -2.62
C THR A 1102 13.57 -24.83 -3.92
N GLY A 1103 12.45 -24.12 -3.94
CA GLY A 1103 11.59 -24.01 -5.11
C GLY A 1103 12.25 -23.27 -6.27
N ALA A 1104 11.84 -23.58 -7.50
CA ALA A 1104 12.33 -22.91 -8.69
C ALA A 1104 11.87 -21.44 -8.76
N ALA A 1105 12.78 -20.55 -9.17
CA ALA A 1105 12.52 -19.12 -9.30
C ALA A 1105 13.01 -18.61 -10.66
N ALA A 1106 12.11 -18.09 -11.49
CA ALA A 1106 12.45 -17.53 -12.80
C ALA A 1106 11.34 -16.62 -13.33
N GLU A 1107 11.62 -15.87 -14.39
CA GLU A 1107 10.60 -15.10 -15.13
C GLU A 1107 9.52 -16.03 -15.71
N THR A 1108 9.94 -17.17 -16.28
CA THR A 1108 9.12 -18.13 -17.02
C THR A 1108 9.51 -19.57 -16.72
N ASN A 1109 8.56 -20.50 -16.83
CA ASN A 1109 8.82 -21.95 -16.76
C ASN A 1109 9.12 -22.59 -18.15
N PHE A 1110 9.49 -21.77 -19.12
CA PHE A 1110 9.73 -22.07 -20.54
C PHE A 1110 10.71 -21.05 -21.12
#